data_AF-A0A3D4KPM4-F1
#
_entry.id   AF-A0A3D4KPM4-F1
#
_cell.length_a   1.000
_cell.length_b   1.000
_cell.length_c   1.000
_cell.angle_alpha   90.00
_cell.angle_beta   90.00
_cell.angle_gamma   90.00
#
_symmetry.space_group_name_H-M   'P 1'
#
loop_
_entity.id
_entity.type
_entity.pdbx_description
1 polymer ?
#
loop_
_entity_poly.entity_id
_entity_poly.type
_entity_poly.pdbx_seq_one_letter_code
_entity_poly.pdbx_strand_id
1 'polypeptide(L)'
;MTPKALPKRQRLVGAWLLLSGLSLLGGALFAAWLESQLNVTGGYRLILWAGCFSGGITLFLVGLLLERLLFTPLRSLQAQLARLAANPDTEDTWPPQGWLKGLAPDLRRVQESWHSDRHSLHKARAEGAQSATRIRKALEALLQVLETPLLLYDKHRRLMLFNQAAERFFVNTQGLGLGKRLEALLPLASLQQLLEQLPANGTPRELLVPCDQRWLKVIIRRVPESQGETLITCSDATAAWASERGERADLARMLTPLRQHTASLVTATDALSQLRQSTYESGSLAQRLEQVVHEESSALGETVANVSELVEAMQQQGERLTSIWSNDFWQMLDDYLDPAHRLITPIGMPVWFKGDAPALMALFGSLVKHLSDYITGSVFEGEVSLSPKHTYLDLVWKGKPIPESELTKWLMHPLNTLPLSPSAADVLRQHASDAWSTQDTDGQHARLRLPLLGVAQNAAPRSAPPRPEFHDFGIADLPSPDTTLANCALRSLELVIFDTETTGLELRRGDTVISLGACRIVNGRLLASDVFDHYVNPHKPIPAASTAIHGITDSDVNEAPRLEQVLPHFRDYIGEAVLLAHNASFDMLAISQKGVLFDMPVLDTLLISRALDEGLDGHDLDSLVKRYGLTLPPGLRHTALGDARVTGELWLALLPRLEARGITTLEQLLALQASAFDKEDASAS
;
A
#
# COMPACT_ATOMS: atom_id res chain seq x y z
N MET A 1 -54.41 -18.56 -13.94
CA MET A 1 -54.80 -19.98 -14.07
C MET A 1 -53.96 -20.79 -13.11
N THR A 2 -54.51 -21.25 -11.99
CA THR A 2 -53.82 -22.22 -11.13
C THR A 2 -53.54 -23.47 -11.95
N PRO A 3 -52.30 -23.99 -12.01
CA PRO A 3 -52.02 -25.20 -12.75
C PRO A 3 -52.85 -26.32 -12.11
N LYS A 4 -53.83 -26.85 -12.84
CA LYS A 4 -54.53 -28.08 -12.44
C LYS A 4 -53.44 -29.11 -12.23
N ALA A 5 -53.15 -29.42 -10.98
CA ALA A 5 -52.17 -30.42 -10.61
C ALA A 5 -52.52 -31.70 -11.37
N LEU A 6 -51.54 -32.26 -12.09
CA LEU A 6 -51.69 -33.52 -12.82
C LEU A 6 -52.36 -34.55 -11.88
N PRO A 7 -53.33 -35.34 -12.35
CA PRO A 7 -54.04 -36.29 -11.51
C PRO A 7 -53.03 -37.22 -10.83
N LYS A 8 -53.12 -37.31 -9.49
CA LYS A 8 -52.23 -38.17 -8.67
C LYS A 8 -52.20 -39.57 -9.27
N ARG A 9 -51.02 -40.19 -9.38
CA ARG A 9 -50.80 -41.56 -9.90
C ARG A 9 -51.87 -42.55 -9.46
N GLN A 10 -52.20 -42.52 -8.17
CA GLN A 10 -53.18 -43.42 -7.56
C GLN A 10 -54.57 -43.31 -8.24
N ARG A 11 -54.95 -42.13 -8.72
CA ARG A 11 -56.20 -41.90 -9.46
C ARG A 11 -56.13 -42.45 -10.89
N LEU A 12 -55.01 -42.28 -11.60
CA LEU A 12 -54.85 -42.80 -12.96
C LEU A 12 -54.73 -44.33 -12.97
N VAL A 13 -53.91 -44.89 -12.07
CA VAL A 13 -53.78 -46.34 -11.90
C VAL A 13 -55.09 -46.92 -11.39
N GLY A 14 -55.77 -46.25 -10.44
CA GLY A 14 -57.08 -46.66 -9.96
C GLY A 14 -58.14 -46.65 -11.07
N ALA A 15 -58.18 -45.60 -11.90
CA ALA A 15 -59.09 -45.52 -13.04
C ALA A 15 -58.79 -46.59 -14.10
N TRP A 16 -57.51 -46.84 -14.41
CA TRP A 16 -57.11 -47.91 -15.33
C TRP A 16 -57.49 -49.29 -14.80
N LEU A 17 -57.18 -49.60 -13.54
CA LEU A 17 -57.55 -50.88 -12.92
C LEU A 17 -59.06 -51.05 -12.87
N LEU A 18 -59.80 -50.00 -12.50
CA LEU A 18 -61.26 -50.01 -12.49
C LEU A 18 -61.83 -50.25 -13.89
N LEU A 19 -61.32 -49.57 -14.92
CA LEU A 19 -61.77 -49.73 -16.30
C LEU A 19 -61.44 -51.13 -16.85
N SER A 20 -60.27 -51.67 -16.51
CA SER A 20 -59.89 -53.05 -16.86
C SER A 20 -60.78 -54.08 -16.16
N GLY A 21 -61.10 -53.86 -14.87
CA GLY A 21 -61.98 -54.71 -14.09
C GLY A 21 -63.43 -54.67 -14.57
N LEU A 22 -63.95 -53.47 -14.89
CA LEU A 22 -65.30 -53.31 -15.46
C LEU A 22 -65.40 -54.00 -16.83
N SER A 23 -64.35 -53.89 -17.65
CA SER A 23 -64.27 -54.56 -18.95
C SER A 23 -64.23 -56.09 -18.81
N LEU A 24 -63.46 -56.63 -17.87
CA LEU A 24 -63.44 -58.07 -17.57
C LEU A 24 -64.79 -58.56 -17.05
N LEU A 25 -65.42 -57.82 -16.14
CA LEU A 25 -66.75 -58.15 -15.60
C LEU A 25 -67.82 -58.12 -16.70
N GLY A 26 -67.82 -57.08 -17.53
CA GLY A 26 -68.70 -56.97 -18.70
C GLY A 26 -68.47 -58.10 -19.69
N GLY A 27 -67.22 -58.47 -19.94
CA GLY A 27 -66.84 -59.64 -20.75
C GLY A 27 -67.36 -60.96 -20.18
N ALA A 28 -67.28 -61.17 -18.86
CA ALA A 28 -67.83 -62.36 -18.20
C ALA A 28 -69.36 -62.44 -18.32
N LEU A 29 -70.06 -61.32 -18.08
CA LEU A 29 -71.52 -61.25 -18.20
C LEU A 29 -71.97 -61.48 -19.64
N PHE A 30 -71.26 -60.89 -20.61
CA PHE A 30 -71.53 -61.07 -22.02
C PHE A 30 -71.25 -62.50 -22.48
N ALA A 31 -70.17 -63.13 -22.00
CA ALA A 31 -69.85 -64.53 -22.26
C ALA A 31 -70.94 -65.47 -21.71
N ALA A 32 -71.38 -65.24 -20.47
CA ALA A 32 -72.45 -66.01 -19.85
C ALA A 32 -73.80 -65.86 -20.59
N TRP A 33 -74.12 -64.63 -21.03
CA TRP A 33 -75.31 -64.38 -21.84
C TRP A 33 -75.23 -65.09 -23.20
N LEU A 34 -74.11 -64.97 -23.91
CA LEU A 34 -73.89 -65.67 -25.19
C LEU A 34 -73.95 -67.19 -25.04
N GLU A 35 -73.35 -67.74 -23.98
CA GLU A 35 -73.39 -69.17 -23.68
C GLU A 35 -74.85 -69.66 -23.51
N SER A 36 -75.68 -68.86 -22.82
CA SER A 36 -77.11 -69.19 -22.62
C SER A 36 -77.93 -69.17 -23.92
N GLN A 37 -77.55 -68.35 -24.91
CA GLN A 37 -78.28 -68.22 -26.18
C GLN A 37 -77.81 -69.23 -27.23
N LEU A 38 -76.51 -69.57 -27.23
CA LEU A 38 -75.88 -70.36 -28.29
C LEU A 38 -75.70 -71.84 -27.94
N ASN A 39 -76.01 -72.28 -26.71
CA ASN A 39 -75.91 -73.68 -26.25
C ASN A 39 -74.56 -74.36 -26.59
N VAL A 40 -73.46 -73.61 -26.43
CA VAL A 40 -72.12 -74.04 -26.85
C VAL A 40 -71.54 -75.06 -25.86
N THR A 41 -71.18 -76.26 -26.31
CA THR A 41 -70.59 -77.32 -25.47
C THR A 41 -69.16 -77.69 -25.88
N GLY A 42 -68.35 -78.14 -24.92
CA GLY A 42 -66.97 -78.60 -25.16
C GLY A 42 -65.96 -77.45 -25.37
N GLY A 43 -64.93 -77.67 -26.19
CA GLY A 43 -63.81 -76.74 -26.37
C GLY A 43 -64.18 -75.35 -26.91
N TYR A 44 -65.30 -75.23 -27.63
CA TYR A 44 -65.79 -73.94 -28.15
C TYR A 44 -66.22 -72.97 -27.05
N ARG A 45 -66.63 -73.48 -25.87
CA ARG A 45 -66.93 -72.66 -24.69
C ARG A 45 -65.70 -71.88 -24.24
N LEU A 46 -64.54 -72.53 -24.17
CA LEU A 46 -63.30 -71.87 -23.76
C LEU A 46 -62.89 -70.76 -24.72
N ILE A 47 -63.08 -70.96 -26.03
CA ILE A 47 -62.78 -69.96 -27.05
C ILE A 47 -63.69 -68.73 -26.92
N LEU A 48 -64.99 -68.95 -26.69
CA LEU A 48 -65.96 -67.87 -26.50
C LEU A 48 -65.63 -67.01 -25.27
N TRP A 49 -65.33 -67.66 -24.15
CA TRP A 49 -64.93 -66.96 -22.92
C TRP A 49 -63.59 -66.23 -23.07
N ALA A 50 -62.60 -66.85 -23.73
CA ALA A 50 -61.33 -66.20 -24.03
C ALA A 50 -61.49 -64.97 -24.93
N GLY A 51 -62.37 -65.06 -25.94
CA GLY A 51 -62.72 -63.94 -26.81
C GLY A 51 -63.35 -62.78 -26.04
N CYS A 52 -64.29 -63.07 -25.14
CA CYS A 52 -64.96 -62.04 -24.34
C CYS A 52 -64.03 -61.38 -23.31
N PHE A 53 -63.03 -62.10 -22.77
CA PHE A 53 -62.03 -61.52 -21.87
C PHE A 53 -60.89 -60.77 -22.57
N SER A 54 -60.70 -60.98 -23.88
CA SER A 54 -59.58 -60.39 -24.64
C SER A 54 -59.51 -58.86 -24.53
N GLY A 55 -60.64 -58.16 -24.53
CA GLY A 55 -60.70 -56.70 -24.39
C GLY A 55 -60.22 -56.20 -23.01
N GLY A 56 -60.60 -56.90 -21.93
CA GLY A 56 -60.16 -56.56 -20.59
C GLY A 56 -58.68 -56.86 -20.36
N ILE A 57 -58.20 -58.01 -20.86
CA ILE A 57 -56.79 -58.43 -20.76
C ILE A 57 -55.88 -57.49 -21.55
N THR A 58 -56.26 -57.12 -22.77
CA THR A 58 -55.46 -56.18 -23.60
C THR A 58 -55.35 -54.81 -22.95
N LEU A 59 -56.46 -54.28 -22.41
CA LEU A 59 -56.46 -52.99 -21.70
C LEU A 59 -55.60 -53.02 -20.44
N PHE A 60 -55.57 -54.15 -19.73
CA PHE A 60 -54.64 -54.37 -18.62
C PHE A 60 -53.18 -54.42 -19.10
N LEU A 61 -52.85 -55.23 -20.10
CA LEU A 61 -51.47 -55.34 -20.59
C LEU A 61 -50.92 -54.02 -21.14
N VAL A 62 -51.74 -53.25 -21.87
CA VAL A 62 -51.36 -51.93 -22.39
C VAL A 62 -51.09 -50.94 -21.25
N GLY A 63 -51.93 -50.93 -20.20
CA GLY A 63 -51.69 -50.05 -19.06
C GLY A 63 -50.43 -50.43 -18.27
N LEU A 64 -50.14 -51.72 -18.13
CA LEU A 64 -48.91 -52.21 -17.50
C LEU A 64 -47.66 -51.79 -18.30
N LEU A 65 -47.74 -51.87 -19.63
CA LEU A 65 -46.70 -51.42 -20.55
C LEU A 65 -46.48 -49.90 -20.45
N LEU A 66 -47.55 -49.10 -20.40
CA LEU A 66 -47.46 -47.64 -20.23
C LEU A 66 -46.88 -47.23 -18.86
N GLU A 67 -47.24 -47.91 -17.77
CA GLU A 67 -46.67 -47.61 -16.45
C GLU A 67 -45.16 -47.89 -16.41
N ARG A 68 -44.70 -48.97 -17.05
CA ARG A 68 -43.27 -49.33 -17.10
C ARG A 68 -42.47 -48.48 -18.08
N LEU A 69 -42.96 -48.23 -19.28
CA LEU A 69 -42.18 -47.60 -20.36
C LEU A 69 -42.30 -46.08 -20.40
N LEU A 70 -43.36 -45.49 -19.83
CA LEU A 70 -43.60 -44.03 -19.90
C LEU A 70 -43.74 -43.37 -18.53
N PHE A 71 -44.69 -43.81 -17.69
CA PHE A 71 -45.01 -43.07 -16.47
C PHE A 71 -43.94 -43.18 -15.38
N THR A 72 -43.30 -44.33 -15.20
CA THR A 72 -42.20 -44.49 -14.23
C THR A 72 -40.96 -43.70 -14.64
N PRO A 73 -40.49 -43.78 -15.91
CA PRO A 73 -39.41 -42.93 -16.38
C PRO A 73 -39.70 -41.43 -16.30
N LEU A 74 -40.93 -40.99 -16.62
CA LEU A 74 -41.30 -39.57 -16.57
C LEU A 74 -41.16 -38.99 -15.16
N ARG A 75 -41.50 -39.76 -14.12
CA ARG A 75 -41.30 -39.33 -12.73
C ARG A 75 -39.83 -39.25 -12.35
N SER A 76 -39.03 -40.23 -12.79
CA SER A 76 -37.58 -40.18 -12.55
C SER A 76 -36.96 -38.93 -13.17
N LEU A 77 -37.38 -38.57 -14.38
CA LEU A 77 -36.96 -37.34 -15.05
C LEU A 77 -37.42 -36.08 -14.31
N GLN A 78 -38.68 -36.03 -13.84
CA GLN A 78 -39.17 -34.91 -13.03
C GLN A 78 -38.36 -34.71 -11.75
N ALA A 79 -38.04 -35.80 -11.04
CA ALA A 79 -37.23 -35.75 -9.82
C ALA A 79 -35.78 -35.35 -10.10
N GLN A 80 -35.23 -35.71 -11.26
CA GLN A 80 -33.91 -35.26 -11.71
C GLN A 80 -33.90 -33.77 -12.03
N LEU A 81 -34.89 -33.27 -12.78
CA LEU A 81 -34.99 -31.84 -13.10
C LEU A 81 -35.21 -30.98 -11.85
N ALA A 82 -35.99 -31.46 -10.88
CA ALA A 82 -36.17 -30.77 -9.61
C ALA A 82 -34.86 -30.73 -8.78
N ARG A 83 -34.08 -31.83 -8.80
CA ARG A 83 -32.75 -31.86 -8.17
C ARG A 83 -31.79 -30.91 -8.85
N LEU A 84 -31.75 -30.91 -10.18
CA LEU A 84 -30.93 -29.99 -10.96
C LEU A 84 -31.25 -28.51 -10.65
N ALA A 85 -32.53 -28.18 -10.54
CA ALA A 85 -32.97 -26.83 -10.23
C ALA A 85 -32.61 -26.41 -8.79
N ALA A 86 -32.60 -27.35 -7.84
CA ALA A 86 -32.29 -27.10 -6.43
C ALA A 86 -30.78 -27.10 -6.14
N ASN A 87 -30.04 -28.03 -6.75
CA ASN A 87 -28.60 -28.16 -6.64
C ASN A 87 -28.03 -28.56 -8.03
N PRO A 88 -27.61 -27.58 -8.84
CA PRO A 88 -27.13 -27.86 -10.18
C PRO A 88 -25.85 -28.70 -10.19
N ASP A 89 -25.02 -28.59 -9.15
CA ASP A 89 -23.67 -29.21 -9.06
C ASP A 89 -23.68 -30.70 -8.66
N THR A 90 -24.84 -31.35 -8.71
CA THR A 90 -24.94 -32.79 -8.44
C THR A 90 -24.48 -33.62 -9.64
N GLU A 91 -23.40 -34.39 -9.46
CA GLU A 91 -22.87 -35.31 -10.49
C GLU A 91 -23.72 -36.58 -10.69
N ASP A 92 -24.58 -36.92 -9.73
CA ASP A 92 -25.40 -38.14 -9.75
C ASP A 92 -26.58 -38.05 -10.74
N THR A 93 -26.32 -38.42 -12.00
CA THR A 93 -27.34 -38.49 -13.04
C THR A 93 -27.61 -39.92 -13.50
N TRP A 94 -28.81 -40.41 -13.20
CA TRP A 94 -29.32 -41.65 -13.80
C TRP A 94 -29.91 -41.32 -15.19
N PRO A 95 -29.51 -42.02 -16.27
CA PRO A 95 -30.08 -41.73 -17.58
C PRO A 95 -31.58 -42.02 -17.61
N PRO A 96 -32.40 -41.20 -18.31
CA PRO A 96 -33.82 -41.48 -18.48
C PRO A 96 -34.02 -42.85 -19.15
N GLN A 97 -34.97 -43.63 -18.62
CA GLN A 97 -35.23 -45.00 -19.05
C GLN A 97 -36.50 -45.09 -19.93
N GLY A 98 -36.78 -46.26 -20.50
CA GLY A 98 -37.98 -46.49 -21.31
C GLY A 98 -38.03 -45.64 -22.57
N TRP A 99 -39.22 -45.11 -22.90
CA TRP A 99 -39.42 -44.28 -24.10
C TRP A 99 -38.77 -42.90 -24.03
N LEU A 100 -38.27 -42.47 -22.86
CA LEU A 100 -37.62 -41.17 -22.67
C LEU A 100 -36.09 -41.23 -22.82
N LYS A 101 -35.51 -42.40 -23.14
CA LYS A 101 -34.06 -42.59 -23.28
C LYS A 101 -33.42 -41.63 -24.31
N GLY A 102 -34.18 -41.26 -25.36
CA GLY A 102 -33.72 -40.33 -26.39
C GLY A 102 -33.42 -38.91 -25.90
N LEU A 103 -33.94 -38.51 -24.73
CA LEU A 103 -33.71 -37.17 -24.14
C LEU A 103 -32.42 -37.08 -23.32
N ALA A 104 -31.74 -38.21 -23.05
CA ALA A 104 -30.49 -38.24 -22.29
C ALA A 104 -29.39 -37.29 -22.82
N PRO A 105 -29.06 -37.26 -24.12
CA PRO A 105 -28.00 -36.39 -24.64
C PRO A 105 -28.36 -34.90 -24.55
N ASP A 106 -29.62 -34.55 -24.76
CA ASP A 106 -30.08 -33.16 -24.68
C ASP A 106 -30.04 -32.64 -23.24
N LEU A 107 -30.46 -33.47 -22.28
CA LEU A 107 -30.38 -33.15 -20.85
C LEU A 107 -28.93 -32.91 -20.43
N ARG A 108 -28.00 -33.78 -20.86
CA ARG A 108 -26.58 -33.63 -20.56
C ARG A 108 -26.00 -32.33 -21.14
N ARG A 109 -26.34 -32.00 -22.39
CA ARG A 109 -25.87 -30.75 -23.03
C ARG A 109 -26.35 -29.51 -22.27
N VAL A 110 -27.59 -29.51 -21.80
CA VAL A 110 -28.13 -28.41 -20.99
C VAL A 110 -27.39 -28.27 -19.66
N GLN A 111 -27.08 -29.39 -19.00
CA GLN A 111 -26.30 -29.39 -17.75
C GLN A 111 -24.89 -28.84 -17.97
N GLU A 112 -24.17 -29.37 -18.95
CA GLU A 112 -22.79 -28.95 -19.28
C GLU A 112 -22.74 -27.45 -19.61
N SER A 113 -23.69 -26.95 -20.42
CA SER A 113 -23.79 -25.52 -20.74
C SER A 113 -24.07 -24.68 -19.49
N TRP A 114 -24.99 -25.10 -18.63
CA TRP A 114 -25.34 -24.39 -17.40
C TRP A 114 -24.14 -24.30 -16.46
N HIS A 115 -23.39 -25.40 -16.28
CA HIS A 115 -22.17 -25.41 -15.46
C HIS A 115 -21.11 -24.47 -16.02
N SER A 116 -20.87 -24.53 -17.33
CA SER A 116 -19.89 -23.67 -18.01
C SER A 116 -20.22 -22.18 -17.85
N ASP A 117 -21.49 -21.80 -18.04
CA ASP A 117 -21.94 -20.41 -17.91
C ASP A 117 -21.81 -19.90 -16.47
N ARG A 118 -22.17 -20.74 -15.49
CA ARG A 118 -22.02 -20.40 -14.06
C ARG A 118 -20.56 -20.23 -13.66
N HIS A 119 -19.70 -21.16 -14.06
CA HIS A 119 -18.26 -21.06 -13.80
C HIS A 119 -17.68 -19.77 -14.40
N SER A 120 -18.07 -19.44 -15.63
CA SER A 120 -17.63 -18.21 -16.31
C SER A 120 -18.11 -16.95 -15.58
N LEU A 121 -19.37 -16.89 -15.13
CA LEU A 121 -19.91 -15.78 -14.34
C LEU A 121 -19.23 -15.65 -12.97
N HIS A 122 -18.98 -16.76 -12.29
CA HIS A 122 -18.27 -16.77 -11.01
C HIS A 122 -16.82 -16.28 -11.18
N LYS A 123 -16.13 -16.74 -12.24
CA LYS A 123 -14.78 -16.29 -12.58
C LYS A 123 -14.74 -14.80 -12.91
N ALA A 124 -15.64 -14.31 -13.76
CA ALA A 124 -15.73 -12.89 -14.10
C ALA A 124 -16.05 -12.00 -12.88
N ARG A 125 -16.93 -12.45 -11.97
CA ARG A 125 -17.19 -11.75 -10.70
C ARG A 125 -15.98 -11.77 -9.77
N ALA A 126 -15.27 -12.88 -9.68
CA ALA A 126 -14.07 -13.00 -8.86
C ALA A 126 -12.95 -12.11 -9.39
N GLU A 127 -12.69 -12.11 -10.70
CA GLU A 127 -11.70 -11.27 -11.37
C GLU A 127 -12.05 -9.77 -11.28
N GLY A 128 -13.33 -9.41 -11.50
CA GLY A 128 -13.80 -8.03 -11.33
C GLY A 128 -13.68 -7.53 -9.89
N ALA A 129 -14.02 -8.38 -8.91
CA ALA A 129 -13.86 -8.06 -7.48
C ALA A 129 -12.39 -7.94 -7.07
N GLN A 130 -11.51 -8.79 -7.61
CA GLN A 130 -10.06 -8.70 -7.39
C GLN A 130 -9.47 -7.43 -7.99
N SER A 131 -9.87 -7.06 -9.21
CA SER A 131 -9.41 -5.83 -9.87
C SER A 131 -9.86 -4.57 -9.12
N ALA A 132 -11.13 -4.49 -8.73
CA ALA A 132 -11.63 -3.39 -7.90
C ALA A 132 -10.91 -3.31 -6.54
N THR A 133 -10.62 -4.47 -5.93
CA THR A 133 -9.85 -4.53 -4.67
C THR A 133 -8.39 -4.09 -4.88
N ARG A 134 -7.76 -4.45 -6.00
CA ARG A 134 -6.41 -4.03 -6.35
C ARG A 134 -6.32 -2.52 -6.57
N ILE A 135 -7.26 -1.93 -7.31
CA ILE A 135 -7.33 -0.48 -7.54
C ILE A 135 -7.54 0.25 -6.20
N ARG A 136 -8.46 -0.24 -5.36
CA ARG A 136 -8.69 0.30 -4.02
C ARG A 136 -7.43 0.24 -3.15
N LYS A 137 -6.75 -0.91 -3.08
CA LYS A 137 -5.49 -1.08 -2.33
C LYS A 137 -4.38 -0.16 -2.86
N ALA A 138 -4.29 0.02 -4.17
CA ALA A 138 -3.31 0.93 -4.77
C ALA A 138 -3.58 2.40 -4.41
N LEU A 139 -4.85 2.84 -4.45
CA LEU A 139 -5.24 4.19 -4.03
C LEU A 139 -5.00 4.43 -2.53
N GLU A 140 -5.30 3.44 -1.69
CA GLU A 140 -5.02 3.48 -0.25
C GLU A 140 -3.50 3.59 0.02
N ALA A 141 -2.68 2.80 -0.68
CA ALA A 141 -1.22 2.88 -0.57
C ALA A 141 -0.67 4.24 -1.03
N LEU A 142 -1.17 4.78 -2.15
CA LEU A 142 -0.79 6.11 -2.62
C LEU A 142 -1.15 7.20 -1.61
N LEU A 143 -2.33 7.11 -0.98
CA LEU A 143 -2.74 8.06 0.07
C LEU A 143 -1.83 7.99 1.31
N GLN A 144 -1.31 6.81 1.66
CA GLN A 144 -0.37 6.65 2.78
C GLN A 144 1.03 7.22 2.49
N VAL A 145 1.52 7.06 1.27
CA VAL A 145 2.86 7.53 0.87
C VAL A 145 2.86 9.04 0.58
N LEU A 146 1.71 9.63 0.23
CA LEU A 146 1.60 11.05 -0.03
C LEU A 146 1.93 11.89 1.22
N GLU A 147 3.06 12.59 1.17
CA GLU A 147 3.51 13.53 2.21
C GLU A 147 2.67 14.81 2.29
N THR A 148 1.86 15.09 1.26
CA THR A 148 0.98 16.26 1.25
C THR A 148 -0.30 16.00 2.04
N PRO A 149 -0.63 16.81 3.05
CA PRO A 149 -1.91 16.77 3.73
C PRO A 149 -3.08 16.86 2.75
N LEU A 150 -3.90 15.82 2.71
CA LEU A 150 -5.05 15.70 1.82
C LEU A 150 -6.32 15.49 2.65
N LEU A 151 -7.34 16.31 2.38
CA LEU A 151 -8.64 16.28 3.05
C LEU A 151 -9.76 16.31 2.01
N LEU A 152 -10.68 15.35 2.07
CA LEU A 152 -11.84 15.27 1.18
C LEU A 152 -13.12 15.56 1.96
N TYR A 153 -13.92 16.51 1.49
CA TYR A 153 -15.18 16.93 2.11
C TYR A 153 -16.38 16.65 1.20
N ASP A 154 -17.52 16.29 1.80
CA ASP A 154 -18.79 16.14 1.08
C ASP A 154 -19.40 17.50 0.69
N LYS A 155 -20.51 17.48 -0.05
CA LYS A 155 -21.29 18.69 -0.42
C LYS A 155 -21.83 19.46 0.79
N HIS A 156 -21.88 18.85 1.97
CA HIS A 156 -22.31 19.45 3.24
C HIS A 156 -21.13 19.91 4.10
N ARG A 157 -19.91 19.90 3.55
CA ARG A 157 -18.66 20.31 4.19
C ARG A 157 -18.28 19.43 5.38
N ARG A 158 -18.61 18.15 5.35
CA ARG A 158 -18.20 17.15 6.34
C ARG A 158 -17.00 16.36 5.82
N LEU A 159 -15.99 16.18 6.66
CA LEU A 159 -14.77 15.46 6.31
C LEU A 159 -15.09 13.98 6.07
N MET A 160 -14.84 13.50 4.85
CA MET A 160 -15.07 12.11 4.44
C MET A 160 -13.80 11.28 4.52
N LEU A 161 -12.66 11.86 4.18
CA LEU A 161 -11.38 11.17 4.12
C LEU A 161 -10.23 12.15 4.38
N PHE A 162 -9.20 11.67 5.07
CA PHE A 162 -7.92 12.35 5.19
C PHE A 162 -6.78 11.32 5.21
N ASN A 163 -5.58 11.73 4.78
CA ASN A 163 -4.41 10.86 4.80
C ASN A 163 -3.54 11.05 6.06
N GLN A 164 -2.55 10.19 6.24
CA GLN A 164 -1.64 10.23 7.38
C GLN A 164 -0.84 11.54 7.46
N ALA A 165 -0.50 12.14 6.31
CA ALA A 165 0.13 13.45 6.29
C ALA A 165 -0.78 14.53 6.91
N ALA A 166 -2.09 14.53 6.63
CA ALA A 166 -3.03 15.46 7.24
C ALA A 166 -3.18 15.23 8.75
N GLU A 167 -3.18 13.97 9.20
CA GLU A 167 -3.20 13.63 10.61
C GLU A 167 -1.97 14.19 11.34
N ARG A 168 -0.77 13.93 10.82
CA ARG A 168 0.50 14.48 11.36
C ARG A 168 0.53 16.01 11.32
N PHE A 169 -0.04 16.62 10.28
CA PHE A 169 -0.01 18.06 10.09
C PHE A 169 -0.91 18.83 11.07
N PHE A 170 -2.03 18.22 11.49
CA PHE A 170 -3.04 18.80 12.37
C PHE A 170 -3.15 18.12 13.75
N VAL A 171 -2.12 17.39 14.21
CA VAL A 171 -2.09 16.67 15.51
C VAL A 171 -2.57 17.54 16.69
N ASN A 172 -2.21 18.82 16.70
CA ASN A 172 -2.52 19.74 17.78
C ASN A 172 -3.85 20.51 17.58
N THR A 173 -4.55 20.29 16.46
CA THR A 173 -5.78 21.02 16.12
C THR A 173 -7.00 20.13 16.42
N GLN A 174 -7.81 20.51 17.42
CA GLN A 174 -9.00 19.74 17.85
C GLN A 174 -10.09 19.57 16.77
N GLY A 175 -9.95 20.25 15.63
CA GLY A 175 -10.90 20.27 14.51
C GLY A 175 -10.82 19.07 13.55
N LEU A 176 -9.74 18.27 13.55
CA LEU A 176 -9.61 17.14 12.63
C LEU A 176 -10.46 15.94 13.12
N GLY A 177 -11.13 15.26 12.19
CA GLY A 177 -11.92 14.05 12.48
C GLY A 177 -13.01 13.79 11.44
N LEU A 178 -13.26 12.52 11.14
CA LEU A 178 -14.30 12.13 10.17
C LEU A 178 -15.67 12.67 10.59
N GLY A 179 -16.44 13.17 9.63
CA GLY A 179 -17.75 13.76 9.83
C GLY A 179 -17.75 15.17 10.45
N LYS A 180 -16.60 15.66 10.95
CA LYS A 180 -16.48 17.05 11.42
C LYS A 180 -16.59 18.01 10.25
N ARG A 181 -17.08 19.22 10.55
CA ARG A 181 -17.26 20.25 9.54
C ARG A 181 -15.94 20.97 9.25
N LEU A 182 -15.78 21.42 8.01
CA LEU A 182 -14.61 22.17 7.57
C LEU A 182 -14.33 23.41 8.44
N GLU A 183 -15.38 24.09 8.93
CA GLU A 183 -15.23 25.28 9.78
C GLU A 183 -14.62 24.96 11.15
N ALA A 184 -14.68 23.70 11.60
CA ALA A 184 -14.02 23.28 12.84
C ALA A 184 -12.50 23.20 12.69
N LEU A 185 -12.02 22.96 11.47
CA LEU A 185 -10.59 22.89 11.15
C LEU A 185 -10.06 24.24 10.68
N LEU A 186 -10.82 24.96 9.86
CA LEU A 186 -10.46 26.28 9.33
C LEU A 186 -11.61 27.27 9.60
N PRO A 187 -11.61 27.95 10.76
CA PRO A 187 -12.70 28.85 11.18
C PRO A 187 -12.63 30.21 10.45
N LEU A 188 -12.84 30.20 9.13
CA LEU A 188 -12.86 31.41 8.31
C LEU A 188 -14.24 31.66 7.72
N ALA A 189 -14.83 32.82 8.03
CA ALA A 189 -16.13 33.22 7.50
C ALA A 189 -16.14 33.37 5.96
N SER A 190 -15.01 33.77 5.37
CA SER A 190 -14.83 33.93 3.91
C SER A 190 -14.77 32.61 3.15
N LEU A 191 -14.51 31.49 3.83
CA LEU A 191 -14.39 30.17 3.21
C LEU A 191 -15.72 29.71 2.61
N GLN A 192 -16.84 30.08 3.24
CA GLN A 192 -18.17 29.68 2.80
C GLN A 192 -18.52 30.25 1.41
N GLN A 193 -18.30 31.55 1.21
CA GLN A 193 -18.55 32.21 -0.07
C GLN A 193 -17.64 31.68 -1.18
N LEU A 194 -16.41 31.29 -0.83
CA LEU A 194 -15.46 30.70 -1.78
C LEU A 194 -15.86 29.30 -2.21
N LEU A 195 -16.36 28.47 -1.29
CA LEU A 195 -16.83 27.11 -1.59
C LEU A 195 -18.05 27.12 -2.52
N GLU A 196 -18.92 28.13 -2.38
CA GLU A 196 -20.08 28.35 -3.27
C GLU A 196 -19.65 28.77 -4.69
N GLN A 197 -18.53 29.49 -4.81
CA GLN A 197 -18.00 30.00 -6.09
C GLN A 197 -16.94 29.09 -6.72
N LEU A 198 -16.72 27.88 -6.18
CA LEU A 198 -15.75 26.94 -6.73
C LEU A 198 -16.17 26.46 -8.13
N PRO A 199 -15.28 26.56 -9.13
CA PRO A 199 -15.54 26.05 -10.47
C PRO A 199 -15.83 24.54 -10.47
N ALA A 200 -16.86 24.10 -11.19
CA ALA A 200 -17.22 22.68 -11.32
C ALA A 200 -16.24 21.86 -12.18
N ASN A 201 -15.37 22.53 -12.94
CA ASN A 201 -14.33 21.91 -13.79
C ASN A 201 -13.06 21.49 -13.00
N GLY A 202 -13.05 21.65 -11.67
CA GLY A 202 -11.92 21.27 -10.82
C GLY A 202 -10.75 22.24 -10.79
N THR A 203 -10.89 23.45 -11.35
CA THR A 203 -9.86 24.50 -11.22
C THR A 203 -9.64 24.85 -9.74
N PRO A 204 -8.39 24.84 -9.24
CA PRO A 204 -8.10 25.12 -7.84
C PRO A 204 -8.21 26.62 -7.51
N ARG A 205 -8.56 26.89 -6.25
CA ARG A 205 -8.40 28.20 -5.58
C ARG A 205 -7.35 28.06 -4.51
N GLU A 206 -6.39 28.98 -4.50
CA GLU A 206 -5.36 29.05 -3.46
C GLU A 206 -5.71 30.13 -2.43
N LEU A 207 -5.47 29.81 -1.17
CA LEU A 207 -5.75 30.67 -0.02
C LEU A 207 -4.57 30.62 0.96
N LEU A 208 -4.33 31.75 1.63
CA LEU A 208 -3.47 31.82 2.79
C LEU A 208 -4.36 31.96 4.02
N VAL A 209 -4.24 31.01 4.94
CA VAL A 209 -5.08 30.90 6.13
C VAL A 209 -4.19 30.96 7.38
N PRO A 210 -4.41 31.91 8.30
CA PRO A 210 -3.77 31.86 9.61
C PRO A 210 -4.37 30.70 10.41
N CYS A 211 -3.51 29.83 10.96
CA CYS A 211 -3.91 28.73 11.83
C CYS A 211 -2.94 28.66 13.02
N ASP A 212 -3.43 29.03 14.20
CA ASP A 212 -2.61 29.20 15.41
C ASP A 212 -1.41 30.15 15.18
N GLN A 213 -0.19 29.65 15.30
CA GLN A 213 1.06 30.40 15.05
C GLN A 213 1.60 30.22 13.63
N ARG A 214 0.87 29.52 12.74
CA ARG A 214 1.32 29.16 11.40
C ARG A 214 0.51 29.86 10.31
N TRP A 215 1.16 30.13 9.18
CA TRP A 215 0.51 30.50 7.93
C TRP A 215 0.37 29.26 7.06
N LEU A 216 -0.87 28.86 6.78
CA LEU A 216 -1.15 27.71 5.93
C LEU A 216 -1.46 28.16 4.51
N LYS A 217 -0.76 27.57 3.54
CA LYS A 217 -1.17 27.62 2.14
C LYS A 217 -2.17 26.50 1.89
N VAL A 218 -3.40 26.86 1.56
CA VAL A 218 -4.53 25.95 1.39
C VAL A 218 -5.00 26.01 -0.07
N ILE A 219 -5.00 24.87 -0.74
CA ILE A 219 -5.49 24.74 -2.11
C ILE A 219 -6.80 23.95 -2.07
N ILE A 220 -7.87 24.57 -2.58
CA ILE A 220 -9.22 24.01 -2.56
C ILE A 220 -9.71 23.81 -4.00
N ARG A 221 -10.26 22.65 -4.32
CA ARG A 221 -10.84 22.35 -5.64
C ARG A 221 -12.05 21.45 -5.52
N ARG A 222 -12.98 21.54 -6.49
CA ARG A 222 -14.10 20.61 -6.60
C ARG A 222 -13.64 19.34 -7.33
N VAL A 223 -14.05 18.16 -6.86
CA VAL A 223 -13.70 16.89 -7.50
C VAL A 223 -14.56 16.71 -8.76
N PRO A 224 -13.98 16.61 -9.96
CA PRO A 224 -14.74 16.38 -11.20
C PRO A 224 -15.52 15.07 -11.12
N GLU A 225 -16.69 15.00 -11.75
CA GLU A 225 -17.53 13.79 -11.82
C GLU A 225 -18.00 13.22 -10.46
N SER A 226 -17.85 13.98 -9.38
CA SER A 226 -18.34 13.65 -8.04
C SER A 226 -19.73 14.24 -7.74
N GLN A 227 -20.30 13.91 -6.58
CA GLN A 227 -21.55 14.50 -6.09
C GLN A 227 -21.35 15.88 -5.42
N GLY A 228 -20.38 16.67 -5.90
CA GLY A 228 -20.05 18.00 -5.36
C GLY A 228 -19.05 17.98 -4.21
N GLU A 229 -18.19 16.96 -4.16
CA GLU A 229 -17.13 16.84 -3.16
C GLU A 229 -16.02 17.87 -3.39
N THR A 230 -15.37 18.27 -2.30
CA THR A 230 -14.30 19.27 -2.32
C THR A 230 -13.02 18.67 -1.74
N LEU A 231 -11.94 18.78 -2.51
CA LEU A 231 -10.60 18.37 -2.11
C LEU A 231 -9.82 19.58 -1.61
N ILE A 232 -9.19 19.43 -0.45
CA ILE A 232 -8.35 20.44 0.20
C ILE A 232 -6.98 19.85 0.46
N THR A 233 -5.94 20.56 0.03
CA THR A 233 -4.54 20.24 0.37
C THR A 233 -3.89 21.41 1.09
N CYS A 234 -3.07 21.13 2.10
CA CYS A 234 -2.46 22.15 2.95
C CYS A 234 -0.94 21.99 2.98
N SER A 235 -0.21 23.11 3.05
CA SER A 235 1.22 23.13 3.36
C SER A 235 1.55 24.26 4.34
N ASP A 236 2.56 24.06 5.18
CA ASP A 236 3.07 25.12 6.04
C ASP A 236 3.86 26.12 5.20
N ALA A 237 3.45 27.38 5.22
CA ALA A 237 4.10 28.49 4.52
C ALA A 237 4.74 29.48 5.51
N THR A 238 4.83 29.14 6.80
CA THR A 238 5.29 30.07 7.85
C THR A 238 6.74 30.49 7.64
N ALA A 239 7.65 29.53 7.42
CA ALA A 239 9.08 29.80 7.22
C ALA A 239 9.34 30.54 5.89
N ALA A 240 8.79 30.00 4.79
CA ALA A 240 8.87 30.64 3.47
C ALA A 240 8.35 32.09 3.48
N TRP A 241 7.24 32.35 4.17
CA TRP A 241 6.66 33.69 4.23
C TRP A 241 7.37 34.63 5.21
N ALA A 242 7.96 34.09 6.29
CA ALA A 242 8.76 34.86 7.24
C ALA A 242 10.12 35.28 6.63
N SER A 243 10.81 34.37 5.95
CA SER A 243 12.04 34.64 5.20
C SER A 243 11.78 35.60 4.03
N GLU A 244 10.77 35.31 3.19
CA GLU A 244 10.46 36.15 2.02
C GLU A 244 10.01 37.58 2.41
N ARG A 245 9.31 37.78 3.53
CA ARG A 245 8.98 39.13 4.02
C ARG A 245 10.12 39.81 4.76
N GLY A 246 10.88 39.10 5.59
CA GLY A 246 12.00 39.67 6.32
C GLY A 246 13.06 40.19 5.36
N GLU A 247 13.52 39.33 4.45
CA GLU A 247 14.59 39.65 3.52
C GLU A 247 14.15 40.69 2.47
N ARG A 248 12.91 40.62 1.96
CA ARG A 248 12.38 41.68 1.07
C ARG A 248 12.16 43.01 1.78
N ALA A 249 11.74 43.00 3.05
CA ALA A 249 11.61 44.22 3.83
C ALA A 249 12.99 44.86 4.07
N ASP A 250 14.03 44.04 4.27
CA ASP A 250 15.40 44.49 4.48
C ASP A 250 15.98 45.10 3.20
N LEU A 251 15.80 44.43 2.06
CA LEU A 251 16.10 44.99 0.73
C LEU A 251 15.33 46.29 0.47
N ALA A 252 14.03 46.33 0.75
CA ALA A 252 13.20 47.52 0.55
C ALA A 252 13.63 48.69 1.47
N ARG A 253 14.08 48.40 2.70
CA ARG A 253 14.65 49.39 3.61
C ARG A 253 15.97 49.96 3.07
N MET A 254 16.81 49.14 2.44
CA MET A 254 18.09 49.57 1.86
C MET A 254 17.94 50.39 0.57
N LEU A 255 16.83 50.23 -0.18
CA LEU A 255 16.57 51.04 -1.40
C LEU A 255 16.44 52.55 -1.12
N THR A 256 15.95 52.94 0.06
CA THR A 256 15.75 54.35 0.41
C THR A 256 17.09 55.09 0.62
N PRO A 257 18.01 54.60 1.48
CA PRO A 257 19.37 55.15 1.57
C PRO A 257 20.09 55.18 0.23
N LEU A 258 19.99 54.11 -0.57
CA LEU A 258 20.68 54.01 -1.86
C LEU A 258 20.24 55.13 -2.83
N ARG A 259 18.94 55.44 -2.87
CA ARG A 259 18.39 56.58 -3.63
C ARG A 259 18.81 57.94 -3.07
N GLN A 260 18.87 58.07 -1.75
CA GLN A 260 19.26 59.31 -1.08
C GLN A 260 20.73 59.65 -1.34
N HIS A 261 21.62 58.65 -1.22
CA HIS A 261 23.05 58.82 -1.50
C HIS A 261 23.30 59.17 -2.97
N THR A 262 22.65 58.46 -3.90
CA THR A 262 22.77 58.80 -5.33
C THR A 262 22.23 60.19 -5.67
N ALA A 263 21.09 60.60 -5.11
CA ALA A 263 20.54 61.94 -5.35
C ALA A 263 21.44 63.06 -4.79
N SER A 264 21.98 62.86 -3.58
CA SER A 264 22.89 63.81 -2.93
C SER A 264 24.21 63.93 -3.68
N LEU A 265 24.76 62.80 -4.15
CA LEU A 265 25.98 62.75 -4.93
C LEU A 265 25.78 63.46 -6.27
N VAL A 266 24.71 63.15 -7.03
CA VAL A 266 24.38 63.83 -8.30
C VAL A 266 24.28 65.35 -8.11
N THR A 267 23.54 65.79 -7.09
CA THR A 267 23.36 67.21 -6.79
C THR A 267 24.69 67.90 -6.45
N ALA A 268 25.55 67.24 -5.66
CA ALA A 268 26.86 67.78 -5.29
C ALA A 268 27.82 67.84 -6.49
N THR A 269 27.84 66.81 -7.36
CA THR A 269 28.63 66.84 -8.61
C THR A 269 28.13 67.89 -9.61
N ASP A 270 26.82 68.07 -9.75
CA ASP A 270 26.25 69.10 -10.64
C ASP A 270 26.60 70.51 -10.15
N ALA A 271 26.50 70.75 -8.83
CA ALA A 271 26.93 72.00 -8.21
C ALA A 271 28.44 72.25 -8.41
N LEU A 272 29.28 71.22 -8.25
CA LEU A 272 30.72 71.30 -8.52
C LEU A 272 31.05 71.58 -9.99
N SER A 273 30.26 71.02 -10.92
CA SER A 273 30.42 71.24 -12.36
C SER A 273 30.07 72.69 -12.74
N GLN A 274 28.99 73.25 -12.19
CA GLN A 274 28.60 74.64 -12.39
C GLN A 274 29.57 75.63 -11.74
N LEU A 275 30.11 75.30 -10.55
CA LEU A 275 31.15 76.09 -9.89
C LEU A 275 32.46 76.10 -10.68
N ARG A 276 32.83 75.00 -11.31
CA ARG A 276 34.00 74.95 -12.21
C ARG A 276 33.86 75.82 -13.45
N GLN A 277 32.63 76.09 -13.91
CA GLN A 277 32.35 76.95 -15.06
C GLN A 277 32.26 78.45 -14.68
N SER A 278 32.14 78.77 -13.40
CA SER A 278 32.00 80.15 -12.91
C SER A 278 33.32 80.66 -12.29
N THR A 279 33.80 81.79 -12.80
CA THR A 279 35.14 82.37 -12.54
C THR A 279 35.28 83.06 -11.16
N TYR A 280 34.67 82.53 -10.09
CA TYR A 280 34.68 83.14 -8.76
C TYR A 280 35.40 82.29 -7.71
N GLU A 281 36.19 82.94 -6.84
CA GLU A 281 36.92 82.38 -5.68
C GLU A 281 35.98 81.65 -4.71
N SER A 282 35.69 80.39 -5.00
CA SER A 282 34.77 79.55 -4.22
C SER A 282 35.48 78.32 -3.63
N GLY A 283 36.76 78.47 -3.28
CA GLY A 283 37.61 77.35 -2.83
C GLY A 283 37.02 76.60 -1.62
N SER A 284 36.42 77.31 -0.67
CA SER A 284 35.82 76.70 0.52
C SER A 284 34.50 75.95 0.24
N LEU A 285 33.71 76.42 -0.74
CA LEU A 285 32.46 75.78 -1.13
C LEU A 285 32.73 74.54 -2.00
N ALA A 286 33.68 74.65 -2.93
CA ALA A 286 34.14 73.53 -3.75
C ALA A 286 34.72 72.41 -2.88
N GLN A 287 35.56 72.75 -1.90
CA GLN A 287 36.17 71.78 -0.98
C GLN A 287 35.12 71.10 -0.08
N ARG A 288 34.07 71.83 0.34
CA ARG A 288 32.92 71.24 1.05
C ARG A 288 32.10 70.29 0.18
N LEU A 289 31.84 70.65 -1.07
CA LEU A 289 31.10 69.80 -1.99
C LEU A 289 31.91 68.55 -2.39
N GLU A 290 33.23 68.67 -2.55
CA GLU A 290 34.12 67.52 -2.75
C GLU A 290 34.10 66.57 -1.55
N GLN A 291 34.07 67.12 -0.34
CA GLN A 291 33.92 66.31 0.87
C GLN A 291 32.56 65.60 0.93
N VAL A 292 31.46 66.28 0.56
CA VAL A 292 30.14 65.65 0.46
C VAL A 292 30.13 64.54 -0.60
N VAL A 293 30.74 64.74 -1.77
CA VAL A 293 30.87 63.68 -2.78
C VAL A 293 31.64 62.48 -2.25
N HIS A 294 32.72 62.71 -1.49
CA HIS A 294 33.51 61.63 -0.91
C HIS A 294 32.74 60.84 0.18
N GLU A 295 32.06 61.56 1.08
CA GLU A 295 31.24 60.97 2.14
C GLU A 295 30.06 60.18 1.57
N GLU A 296 29.31 60.75 0.62
CA GLU A 296 28.18 60.10 -0.05
C GLU A 296 28.61 58.91 -0.92
N SER A 297 29.77 59.00 -1.60
CA SER A 297 30.32 57.87 -2.37
C SER A 297 30.74 56.71 -1.47
N SER A 298 31.26 57.00 -0.28
CA SER A 298 31.66 55.96 0.69
C SER A 298 30.42 55.31 1.31
N ALA A 299 29.44 56.09 1.72
CA ALA A 299 28.16 55.60 2.26
C ALA A 299 27.37 54.79 1.21
N LEU A 300 27.40 55.19 -0.07
CA LEU A 300 26.84 54.41 -1.17
C LEU A 300 27.55 53.06 -1.32
N GLY A 301 28.89 53.05 -1.27
CA GLY A 301 29.69 51.82 -1.34
C GLY A 301 29.36 50.84 -0.21
N GLU A 302 29.22 51.33 1.02
CA GLU A 302 28.82 50.52 2.18
C GLU A 302 27.39 49.98 2.04
N THR A 303 26.45 50.80 1.55
CA THR A 303 25.06 50.36 1.30
C THR A 303 25.02 49.26 0.23
N VAL A 304 25.82 49.37 -0.83
CA VAL A 304 25.92 48.34 -1.89
C VAL A 304 26.56 47.06 -1.36
N ALA A 305 27.57 47.16 -0.50
CA ALA A 305 28.17 46.00 0.16
C ALA A 305 27.15 45.25 1.04
N ASN A 306 26.39 45.99 1.86
CA ASN A 306 25.33 45.41 2.70
C ASN A 306 24.21 44.74 1.89
N VAL A 307 23.83 45.32 0.74
CA VAL A 307 22.87 44.68 -0.18
C VAL A 307 23.46 43.39 -0.76
N SER A 308 24.75 43.38 -1.11
CA SER A 308 25.42 42.20 -1.63
C SER A 308 25.49 41.09 -0.60
N GLU A 309 25.89 41.40 0.64
CA GLU A 309 25.90 40.45 1.76
C GLU A 309 24.50 39.90 2.06
N LEU A 310 23.47 40.75 2.03
CA LEU A 310 22.09 40.29 2.22
C LEU A 310 21.65 39.36 1.09
N VAL A 311 21.95 39.68 -0.16
CA VAL A 311 21.64 38.82 -1.32
C VAL A 311 22.40 37.49 -1.24
N GLU A 312 23.66 37.51 -0.83
CA GLU A 312 24.46 36.30 -0.57
C GLU A 312 23.86 35.47 0.58
N ALA A 313 23.45 36.10 1.68
CA ALA A 313 22.79 35.43 2.79
C ALA A 313 21.44 34.81 2.38
N MET A 314 20.63 35.51 1.58
CA MET A 314 19.39 34.97 0.99
C MET A 314 19.66 33.76 0.09
N GLN A 315 20.77 33.78 -0.67
CA GLN A 315 21.19 32.65 -1.51
C GLN A 315 21.71 31.47 -0.68
N GLN A 316 22.42 31.73 0.43
CA GLN A 316 22.94 30.72 1.36
C GLN A 316 21.85 30.11 2.26
N GLN A 317 20.81 30.86 2.63
CA GLN A 317 19.74 30.42 3.54
C GLN A 317 18.60 29.64 2.87
N GLY A 318 18.64 29.45 1.55
CA GLY A 318 17.59 28.74 0.84
C GLY A 318 17.39 27.32 1.39
N GLU A 319 16.23 27.07 2.01
CA GLU A 319 15.70 25.79 2.53
C GLU A 319 15.56 24.68 1.45
N ARG A 320 16.45 24.60 0.45
CA ARG A 320 16.32 23.81 -0.78
C ARG A 320 17.25 22.61 -0.90
N LEU A 321 18.13 22.35 0.07
CA LEU A 321 18.98 21.16 0.03
C LEU A 321 18.13 19.91 0.27
N THR A 322 17.72 19.25 -0.81
CA THR A 322 16.97 18.01 -0.77
C THR A 322 17.92 16.83 -0.61
N SER A 323 17.41 15.73 -0.07
CA SER A 323 18.15 14.47 -0.11
C SER A 323 18.11 13.93 -1.54
N ILE A 324 19.28 13.72 -2.13
CA ILE A 324 19.44 13.22 -3.49
C ILE A 324 20.14 11.87 -3.43
N TRP A 325 19.62 10.88 -4.16
CA TRP A 325 20.26 9.58 -4.32
C TRP A 325 21.33 9.67 -5.41
N SER A 326 22.57 9.27 -5.09
CA SER A 326 23.73 9.49 -5.98
C SER A 326 23.57 8.91 -7.38
N ASN A 327 23.02 7.70 -7.50
CA ASN A 327 22.88 7.05 -8.81
C ASN A 327 21.82 7.74 -9.66
N ASP A 328 20.72 8.16 -9.05
CA ASP A 328 19.65 8.88 -9.75
C ASP A 328 20.17 10.23 -10.26
N PHE A 329 20.98 10.92 -9.45
CA PHE A 329 21.63 12.18 -9.86
C PHE A 329 22.49 12.01 -11.11
N TRP A 330 23.41 11.04 -11.11
CA TRP A 330 24.29 10.80 -12.25
C TRP A 330 23.52 10.37 -13.50
N GLN A 331 22.48 9.56 -13.33
CA GLN A 331 21.64 9.12 -14.43
C GLN A 331 20.82 10.27 -15.02
N MET A 332 20.24 11.13 -14.19
CA MET A 332 19.53 12.33 -14.66
C MET A 332 20.47 13.29 -15.39
N LEU A 333 21.71 13.45 -14.92
CA LEU A 333 22.71 14.28 -15.56
C LEU A 333 23.10 13.74 -16.94
N ASP A 334 23.28 12.43 -17.07
CA ASP A 334 23.54 11.76 -18.35
C ASP A 334 22.39 11.99 -19.34
N ASP A 335 21.14 11.73 -18.89
CA ASP A 335 19.92 11.93 -19.68
C ASP A 335 19.75 13.40 -20.13
N TYR A 336 20.16 14.36 -19.28
CA TYR A 336 20.10 15.79 -19.57
C TYR A 336 21.14 16.23 -20.62
N LEU A 337 22.30 15.58 -20.68
CA LEU A 337 23.42 15.98 -21.54
C LEU A 337 23.35 15.37 -22.94
N ASP A 338 23.24 14.04 -23.05
CA ASP A 338 23.10 13.34 -24.34
C ASP A 338 22.31 12.03 -24.15
N PRO A 339 20.98 12.05 -24.33
CA PRO A 339 20.16 10.84 -24.17
C PRO A 339 20.44 9.76 -25.25
N ALA A 340 21.21 10.06 -26.30
CA ALA A 340 21.55 9.11 -27.35
C ALA A 340 22.87 8.36 -27.08
N HIS A 341 23.80 8.95 -26.32
CA HIS A 341 25.09 8.34 -25.98
C HIS A 341 25.37 8.52 -24.50
N ARG A 342 25.46 7.39 -23.77
CA ARG A 342 25.83 7.40 -22.35
C ARG A 342 27.23 8.00 -22.19
N LEU A 343 27.29 9.19 -21.62
CA LEU A 343 28.50 9.95 -21.32
C LEU A 343 28.99 9.69 -19.90
N ILE A 344 28.08 9.40 -18.96
CA ILE A 344 28.38 9.21 -17.53
C ILE A 344 27.91 7.82 -17.08
N THR A 345 28.82 7.06 -16.46
CA THR A 345 28.51 5.78 -15.83
C THR A 345 28.59 5.90 -14.30
N PRO A 346 27.49 5.71 -13.55
CA PRO A 346 27.55 5.70 -12.09
C PRO A 346 28.37 4.50 -11.60
N ILE A 347 29.32 4.73 -10.69
CA ILE A 347 30.20 3.72 -10.08
C ILE A 347 30.21 3.85 -8.55
N GLY A 348 30.66 2.80 -7.87
CA GLY A 348 30.75 2.77 -6.40
C GLY A 348 29.46 2.36 -5.69
N MET A 349 29.46 2.45 -4.36
CA MET A 349 28.26 2.22 -3.55
C MET A 349 27.41 3.49 -3.55
N PRO A 350 26.11 3.41 -3.87
CA PRO A 350 25.25 4.58 -3.89
C PRO A 350 24.97 5.08 -2.48
N VAL A 351 24.90 6.40 -2.34
CA VAL A 351 24.72 7.08 -1.06
C VAL A 351 23.77 8.28 -1.19
N TRP A 352 23.16 8.65 -0.07
CA TRP A 352 22.39 9.87 0.03
C TRP A 352 23.30 11.06 0.27
N PHE A 353 23.05 12.18 -0.43
CA PHE A 353 23.71 13.45 -0.17
C PHE A 353 22.70 14.61 -0.19
N LYS A 354 23.08 15.77 0.33
CA LYS A 354 22.25 16.98 0.37
C LYS A 354 22.74 17.98 -0.68
N GLY A 355 21.83 18.51 -1.50
CA GLY A 355 22.17 19.42 -2.60
C GLY A 355 20.97 20.18 -3.16
N ASP A 356 21.19 21.33 -3.78
CA ASP A 356 20.19 21.96 -4.66
C ASP A 356 20.27 21.27 -6.02
N ALA A 357 19.32 20.36 -6.30
CA ALA A 357 19.37 19.53 -7.49
C ALA A 357 19.45 20.34 -8.81
N PRO A 358 18.58 21.35 -9.07
CA PRO A 358 18.72 22.22 -10.24
C PRO A 358 20.09 22.90 -10.36
N ALA A 359 20.63 23.43 -9.26
CA ALA A 359 21.90 24.14 -9.28
C ALA A 359 23.08 23.21 -9.56
N LEU A 360 23.10 22.03 -8.91
CA LEU A 360 24.13 21.00 -9.13
C LEU A 360 24.06 20.42 -10.54
N MET A 361 22.85 20.22 -11.09
CA MET A 361 22.67 19.77 -12.47
C MET A 361 23.23 20.77 -13.49
N ALA A 362 22.97 22.07 -13.30
CA ALA A 362 23.53 23.12 -14.15
C ALA A 362 25.05 23.20 -14.03
N LEU A 363 25.59 23.13 -12.81
CA LEU A 363 27.02 23.14 -12.52
C LEU A 363 27.74 21.95 -13.20
N PHE A 364 27.32 20.72 -12.89
CA PHE A 364 27.95 19.53 -13.45
C PHE A 364 27.71 19.42 -14.95
N GLY A 365 26.56 19.83 -15.47
CA GLY A 365 26.30 19.87 -16.90
C GLY A 365 27.27 20.78 -17.64
N SER A 366 27.57 21.95 -17.07
CA SER A 366 28.59 22.86 -17.61
C SER A 366 30.00 22.25 -17.53
N LEU A 367 30.34 21.62 -16.42
CA LEU A 367 31.66 21.00 -16.21
C LEU A 367 31.90 19.82 -17.15
N VAL A 368 30.92 18.93 -17.34
CA VAL A 368 31.01 17.78 -18.25
C VAL A 368 31.13 18.25 -19.70
N LYS A 369 30.46 19.34 -20.07
CA LYS A 369 30.60 19.95 -21.40
C LYS A 369 32.03 20.47 -21.62
N HIS A 370 32.56 21.25 -20.68
CA HIS A 370 33.95 21.72 -20.77
C HIS A 370 34.96 20.57 -20.78
N LEU A 371 34.73 19.51 -19.99
CA LEU A 371 35.57 18.32 -19.97
C LEU A 371 35.51 17.55 -21.29
N SER A 372 34.34 17.40 -21.90
CA SER A 372 34.18 16.76 -23.21
C SER A 372 34.89 17.53 -24.32
N ASP A 373 34.83 18.87 -24.27
CA ASP A 373 35.53 19.74 -25.23
C ASP A 373 37.05 19.69 -25.02
N TYR A 374 37.51 19.57 -23.77
CA TYR A 374 38.92 19.52 -23.42
C TYR A 374 39.55 18.13 -23.66
N ILE A 375 38.78 17.06 -23.44
CA ILE A 375 39.22 15.67 -23.53
C ILE A 375 38.36 14.93 -24.55
N THR A 376 38.85 14.84 -25.78
CA THR A 376 38.09 14.29 -26.90
C THR A 376 37.82 12.79 -26.71
N GLY A 377 36.54 12.39 -26.77
CA GLY A 377 36.12 10.98 -26.82
C GLY A 377 36.18 10.21 -25.50
N SER A 378 36.20 10.90 -24.36
CA SER A 378 36.20 10.25 -23.04
C SER A 378 34.79 10.02 -22.52
N VAL A 379 34.56 8.83 -21.96
CA VAL A 379 33.41 8.53 -21.10
C VAL A 379 33.80 8.86 -19.67
N PHE A 380 32.87 9.40 -18.91
CA PHE A 380 33.06 9.79 -17.52
C PHE A 380 32.42 8.75 -16.59
N GLU A 381 32.98 8.61 -15.40
CA GLU A 381 32.41 7.81 -14.32
C GLU A 381 32.00 8.74 -13.18
N GLY A 382 30.78 8.58 -12.67
CA GLY A 382 30.26 9.36 -11.55
C GLY A 382 30.35 8.53 -10.27
N GLU A 383 31.18 8.95 -9.32
CA GLU A 383 31.33 8.31 -8.01
C GLU A 383 30.86 9.27 -6.92
N VAL A 384 30.23 8.74 -5.86
CA VAL A 384 30.03 9.50 -4.62
C VAL A 384 30.71 8.77 -3.49
N SER A 385 31.70 9.40 -2.86
CA SER A 385 32.48 8.82 -1.76
C SER A 385 32.20 9.53 -0.44
N LEU A 386 32.09 8.74 0.63
CA LEU A 386 31.83 9.27 1.97
C LEU A 386 33.13 9.51 2.74
N SER A 387 33.18 10.62 3.44
CA SER A 387 34.20 10.96 4.43
C SER A 387 33.51 11.35 5.75
N PRO A 388 34.18 11.25 6.91
CA PRO A 388 33.56 11.54 8.21
C PRO A 388 32.92 12.93 8.34
N LYS A 389 33.29 13.90 7.49
CA LYS A 389 32.76 15.27 7.52
C LYS A 389 32.11 15.73 6.21
N HIS A 390 32.35 15.03 5.11
CA HIS A 390 31.92 15.47 3.77
C HIS A 390 31.50 14.27 2.93
N THR A 391 30.61 14.52 1.98
CA THR A 391 30.34 13.62 0.86
C THR A 391 30.98 14.21 -0.38
N TYR A 392 31.85 13.46 -1.06
CA TYR A 392 32.50 13.92 -2.27
C TYR A 392 31.74 13.43 -3.50
N LEU A 393 31.30 14.36 -4.35
CA LEU A 393 30.87 14.04 -5.71
C LEU A 393 32.10 14.10 -6.61
N ASP A 394 32.43 12.96 -7.20
CA ASP A 394 33.61 12.79 -8.03
C ASP A 394 33.19 12.46 -9.47
N LEU A 395 33.66 13.26 -10.41
CA LEU A 395 33.61 12.92 -11.84
C LEU A 395 34.99 12.41 -12.26
N VAL A 396 35.07 11.17 -12.71
CA VAL A 396 36.31 10.44 -12.99
C VAL A 396 36.45 10.20 -14.50
N TRP A 397 37.67 10.34 -15.02
CA TRP A 397 37.99 10.03 -16.42
C TRP A 397 39.41 9.48 -16.54
N LYS A 398 39.68 8.82 -17.67
CA LYS A 398 41.03 8.35 -17.99
C LYS A 398 41.89 9.50 -18.51
N GLY A 399 42.98 9.81 -17.84
CA GLY A 399 43.89 10.88 -18.25
C GLY A 399 44.56 11.62 -17.10
N LYS A 400 44.91 12.88 -17.37
CA LYS A 400 45.58 13.76 -16.41
C LYS A 400 44.60 14.74 -15.77
N PRO A 401 44.89 15.23 -14.55
CA PRO A 401 44.12 16.27 -13.88
C PRO A 401 44.11 17.56 -14.68
N ILE A 402 43.03 18.31 -14.54
CA ILE A 402 42.90 19.63 -15.14
C ILE A 402 43.75 20.63 -14.35
N PRO A 403 44.58 21.45 -15.01
CA PRO A 403 45.31 22.52 -14.33
C PRO A 403 44.35 23.51 -13.66
N GLU A 404 44.69 23.97 -12.45
CA GLU A 404 43.88 24.89 -11.66
C GLU A 404 43.51 26.17 -12.43
N SER A 405 44.41 26.67 -13.28
CA SER A 405 44.16 27.84 -14.14
C SER A 405 43.06 27.62 -15.18
N GLU A 406 42.90 26.40 -15.68
CA GLU A 406 41.81 26.06 -16.62
C GLU A 406 40.51 25.83 -15.85
N LEU A 407 40.55 25.10 -14.74
CA LEU A 407 39.38 24.89 -13.89
C LEU A 407 38.78 26.22 -13.42
N THR A 408 39.61 27.18 -13.00
CA THR A 408 39.17 28.52 -12.59
C THR A 408 38.43 29.24 -13.72
N LYS A 409 38.87 29.11 -14.98
CA LYS A 409 38.15 29.70 -16.12
C LYS A 409 36.78 29.07 -16.30
N TRP A 410 36.68 27.74 -16.16
CA TRP A 410 35.41 27.03 -16.29
C TRP A 410 34.44 27.43 -15.17
N LEU A 411 34.94 27.59 -13.94
CA LEU A 411 34.12 28.01 -12.80
C LEU A 411 33.57 29.45 -12.94
N MET A 412 34.22 30.32 -13.71
CA MET A 412 33.74 31.68 -13.96
C MET A 412 32.71 31.78 -15.09
N HIS A 413 32.42 30.70 -15.82
CA HIS A 413 31.42 30.74 -16.89
C HIS A 413 29.99 30.83 -16.32
N PRO A 414 29.11 31.68 -16.91
CA PRO A 414 27.75 31.84 -16.44
C PRO A 414 26.87 30.64 -16.79
N LEU A 415 26.11 30.16 -15.82
CA LEU A 415 25.14 29.08 -15.94
C LEU A 415 23.80 29.64 -16.42
N ASN A 416 23.67 29.84 -17.73
CA ASN A 416 22.49 30.47 -18.35
C ASN A 416 21.17 29.70 -18.17
N THR A 417 21.23 28.45 -17.69
CA THR A 417 20.07 27.63 -17.37
C THR A 417 19.43 28.02 -16.04
N LEU A 418 20.15 28.76 -15.18
CA LEU A 418 19.68 29.22 -13.88
C LEU A 418 19.23 30.70 -13.93
N PRO A 419 18.24 31.11 -13.10
CA PRO A 419 17.86 32.51 -12.99
C PRO A 419 19.04 33.38 -12.58
N LEU A 420 19.14 34.59 -13.15
CA LEU A 420 20.25 35.55 -12.93
C LEU A 420 21.63 35.08 -13.44
N SER A 421 21.69 33.95 -14.13
CA SER A 421 22.91 33.39 -14.76
C SER A 421 24.15 33.41 -13.84
N PRO A 422 24.08 32.86 -12.61
CA PRO A 422 25.23 32.77 -11.72
C PRO A 422 26.37 32.00 -12.37
N SER A 423 27.61 32.30 -11.98
CA SER A 423 28.75 31.48 -12.37
C SER A 423 28.75 30.14 -11.63
N ALA A 424 29.46 29.15 -12.16
CA ALA A 424 29.69 27.90 -11.43
C ALA A 424 30.35 28.14 -10.06
N ALA A 425 31.24 29.12 -9.94
CA ALA A 425 31.83 29.55 -8.68
C ALA A 425 30.81 30.12 -7.68
N ASP A 426 29.78 30.83 -8.16
CA ASP A 426 28.69 31.32 -7.30
C ASP A 426 27.88 30.15 -6.71
N VAL A 427 27.57 29.14 -7.54
CA VAL A 427 26.86 27.94 -7.09
C VAL A 427 27.69 27.14 -6.07
N LEU A 428 29.00 27.04 -6.28
CA LEU A 428 29.91 26.41 -5.32
C LEU A 428 29.92 27.13 -3.97
N ARG A 429 30.04 28.47 -3.98
CA ARG A 429 29.95 29.30 -2.78
C ARG A 429 28.62 29.11 -2.06
N GLN A 430 27.51 29.02 -2.80
CA GLN A 430 26.18 28.76 -2.24
C GLN A 430 26.12 27.42 -1.49
N HIS A 431 26.84 26.41 -1.96
CA HIS A 431 26.91 25.09 -1.31
C HIS A 431 28.01 24.99 -0.24
N ALA A 432 28.66 26.10 0.12
CA ALA A 432 29.85 26.13 0.99
C ALA A 432 30.92 25.12 0.55
N SER A 433 31.10 24.98 -0.77
CA SER A 433 31.95 23.98 -1.42
C SER A 433 32.97 24.65 -2.34
N ASP A 434 34.02 23.91 -2.67
CA ASP A 434 34.99 24.24 -3.73
C ASP A 434 35.14 23.04 -4.68
N ALA A 435 35.77 23.23 -5.84
CA ALA A 435 36.04 22.14 -6.77
C ALA A 435 37.53 22.09 -7.13
N TRP A 436 38.12 20.90 -7.16
CA TRP A 436 39.51 20.72 -7.56
C TRP A 436 39.73 19.41 -8.33
N SER A 437 40.76 19.38 -9.18
CA SER A 437 41.12 18.19 -9.96
C SER A 437 42.36 17.52 -9.39
N THR A 438 42.31 16.19 -9.19
CA THR A 438 43.44 15.39 -8.68
C THR A 438 43.68 14.15 -9.52
N GLN A 439 44.92 13.65 -9.49
CA GLN A 439 45.24 12.33 -10.04
C GLN A 439 44.76 11.25 -9.07
N ASP A 440 44.18 10.18 -9.59
CA ASP A 440 43.83 9.00 -8.82
C ASP A 440 45.07 8.17 -8.45
N THR A 441 44.91 7.29 -7.46
CA THR A 441 45.96 6.43 -6.90
C THR A 441 46.58 5.47 -7.91
N ASP A 442 45.86 5.14 -8.99
CA ASP A 442 46.34 4.26 -10.05
C ASP A 442 47.25 4.98 -11.08
N GLY A 443 47.32 6.31 -11.03
CA GLY A 443 48.09 7.13 -11.98
C GLY A 443 47.58 7.11 -13.43
N GLN A 444 46.42 6.50 -13.69
CA GLN A 444 45.80 6.39 -15.01
C GLN A 444 44.53 7.23 -15.12
N HIS A 445 43.81 7.41 -14.00
CA HIS A 445 42.58 8.20 -13.95
C HIS A 445 42.80 9.50 -13.20
N ALA A 446 42.08 10.53 -13.60
CA ALA A 446 41.97 11.78 -12.89
C ALA A 446 40.51 11.98 -12.47
N ARG A 447 40.31 12.74 -11.39
CA ARG A 447 38.98 13.06 -10.89
C ARG A 447 38.83 14.55 -10.63
N LEU A 448 37.62 15.06 -10.85
CA LEU A 448 37.16 16.37 -10.41
C LEU A 448 36.28 16.15 -9.20
N ARG A 449 36.70 16.70 -8.05
CA ARG A 449 36.11 16.44 -6.76
C ARG A 449 35.39 17.68 -6.21
N LEU A 450 34.20 17.45 -5.68
CA LEU A 450 33.34 18.44 -5.04
C LEU A 450 32.91 17.94 -3.64
N PRO A 451 33.37 18.52 -2.53
CA PRO A 451 32.91 18.22 -1.18
C PRO A 451 31.56 18.89 -0.89
N LEU A 452 30.53 18.09 -0.66
CA LEU A 452 29.27 18.55 -0.09
C LEU A 452 29.19 18.15 1.39
N LEU A 453 28.28 18.79 2.13
CA LEU A 453 27.98 18.42 3.51
C LEU A 453 27.41 16.99 3.55
N GLY A 454 28.03 16.11 4.35
CA GLY A 454 27.70 14.69 4.37
C GLY A 454 26.56 14.32 5.33
N VAL A 455 25.80 13.28 4.98
CA VAL A 455 24.82 12.63 5.85
C VAL A 455 25.46 11.35 6.40
N ALA A 456 25.54 11.23 7.73
CA ALA A 456 25.88 9.96 8.36
C ALA A 456 24.64 9.05 8.36
N GLN A 457 24.63 8.01 7.51
CA GLN A 457 24.01 6.72 7.84
C GLN A 457 24.30 5.66 6.76
N ASN A 458 25.18 4.72 7.12
CA ASN A 458 25.37 3.43 6.47
C ASN A 458 24.48 2.40 7.18
N ALA A 459 23.59 1.72 6.47
CA ALA A 459 23.43 0.26 6.56
C ALA A 459 22.41 -0.24 5.53
N ALA A 460 22.85 -1.14 4.65
CA ALA A 460 21.96 -2.17 4.13
C ALA A 460 21.67 -3.16 5.28
N PRO A 461 20.47 -3.75 5.39
CA PRO A 461 20.17 -4.72 6.43
C PRO A 461 21.07 -5.96 6.29
N ARG A 462 21.67 -6.41 7.40
CA ARG A 462 22.39 -7.70 7.49
C ARG A 462 21.38 -8.82 7.72
N SER A 463 21.64 -10.02 7.20
CA SER A 463 20.84 -11.21 7.52
C SER A 463 21.11 -11.64 8.97
N ALA A 464 20.07 -11.66 9.79
CA ALA A 464 20.13 -12.15 11.16
C ALA A 464 20.21 -13.69 11.20
N PRO A 465 20.80 -14.29 12.25
CA PRO A 465 20.56 -15.70 12.56
C PRO A 465 19.08 -15.91 12.92
N PRO A 466 18.47 -17.04 12.55
CA PRO A 466 17.07 -17.31 12.87
C PRO A 466 16.83 -17.27 14.38
N ARG A 467 15.73 -16.63 14.81
CA ARG A 467 15.26 -16.65 16.20
C ARG A 467 15.11 -18.12 16.62
N PRO A 468 15.63 -18.55 17.79
CA PRO A 468 15.40 -19.91 18.26
C PRO A 468 13.90 -20.15 18.41
N GLU A 469 13.45 -21.29 17.91
CA GLU A 469 12.07 -21.73 18.03
C GLU A 469 11.76 -21.92 19.52
N PHE A 470 10.67 -21.30 19.98
CA PHE A 470 10.33 -21.23 21.38
C PHE A 470 9.18 -22.21 21.61
N HIS A 471 9.39 -23.22 22.44
CA HIS A 471 8.35 -24.22 22.71
C HIS A 471 7.80 -23.95 24.11
N ASP A 472 6.64 -23.28 24.19
CA ASP A 472 5.85 -23.16 25.42
C ASP A 472 4.53 -23.91 25.24
N PHE A 473 4.36 -25.00 25.99
CA PHE A 473 3.22 -25.90 25.88
C PHE A 473 1.89 -25.25 26.34
N GLY A 474 1.95 -24.09 27.01
CA GLY A 474 0.77 -23.37 27.50
C GLY A 474 -0.15 -22.77 26.41
N ILE A 475 0.24 -22.75 25.14
CA ILE A 475 -0.68 -22.37 24.04
C ILE A 475 -1.85 -23.36 23.93
N ALA A 476 -1.61 -24.65 24.19
CA ALA A 476 -2.66 -25.67 24.16
C ALA A 476 -3.68 -25.51 25.30
N ASP A 477 -3.30 -24.82 26.39
CA ASP A 477 -4.13 -24.56 27.57
C ASP A 477 -5.00 -23.29 27.44
N LEU A 478 -4.91 -22.58 26.31
CA LEU A 478 -5.74 -21.41 26.03
C LEU A 478 -7.22 -21.81 25.87
N PRO A 479 -8.17 -20.92 26.23
CA PRO A 479 -9.58 -21.25 26.28
C PRO A 479 -10.09 -21.79 24.94
N SER A 480 -10.88 -22.87 25.01
CA SER A 480 -11.56 -23.41 23.83
C SER A 480 -12.51 -22.35 23.26
N PRO A 481 -12.58 -22.17 21.93
CA PRO A 481 -13.47 -21.19 21.34
C PRO A 481 -14.94 -21.51 21.66
N ASP A 482 -15.75 -20.48 21.88
CA ASP A 482 -17.20 -20.63 21.98
C ASP A 482 -17.77 -21.38 20.77
N THR A 483 -18.88 -22.11 20.95
CA THR A 483 -19.43 -23.04 19.93
C THR A 483 -19.71 -22.36 18.58
N THR A 484 -19.98 -21.04 18.59
CA THR A 484 -20.17 -20.22 17.38
C THR A 484 -18.86 -19.89 16.67
N LEU A 485 -17.80 -19.55 17.41
CA LEU A 485 -16.48 -19.25 16.87
C LEU A 485 -15.75 -20.52 16.39
N ALA A 486 -15.91 -21.63 17.13
CA ALA A 486 -15.35 -22.94 16.81
C ALA A 486 -15.76 -23.45 15.41
N ASN A 487 -17.04 -23.28 15.07
CA ASN A 487 -17.62 -23.68 13.78
C ASN A 487 -17.45 -22.64 12.66
N CYS A 488 -16.83 -21.49 12.95
CA CYS A 488 -16.62 -20.45 11.95
C CYS A 488 -15.63 -20.91 10.88
N ALA A 489 -15.95 -20.64 9.61
CA ALA A 489 -15.06 -20.97 8.51
C ALA A 489 -13.75 -20.17 8.60
N LEU A 490 -12.60 -20.79 8.28
CA LEU A 490 -11.29 -20.13 8.41
C LEU A 490 -11.20 -18.81 7.65
N ARG A 491 -11.85 -18.70 6.49
CA ARG A 491 -11.91 -17.47 5.68
C ARG A 491 -12.76 -16.38 6.31
N SER A 492 -13.67 -16.72 7.21
CA SER A 492 -14.59 -15.79 7.88
C SER A 492 -14.09 -15.34 9.25
N LEU A 493 -12.97 -15.88 9.71
CA LEU A 493 -12.34 -15.44 10.95
C LEU A 493 -11.83 -14.01 10.84
N GLU A 494 -12.03 -13.27 11.92
CA GLU A 494 -11.31 -12.04 12.19
C GLU A 494 -10.04 -12.40 12.96
N LEU A 495 -8.90 -12.01 12.41
CA LEU A 495 -7.58 -12.37 12.92
C LEU A 495 -6.75 -11.12 13.16
N VAL A 496 -6.09 -11.06 14.30
CA VAL A 496 -5.04 -10.07 14.57
C VAL A 496 -3.70 -10.79 14.57
N ILE A 497 -2.88 -10.43 13.61
CA ILE A 497 -1.55 -10.97 13.41
C ILE A 497 -0.58 -10.04 14.08
N PHE A 498 0.29 -10.54 14.94
CA PHE A 498 1.24 -9.70 15.66
C PHE A 498 2.62 -10.34 15.78
N ASP A 499 3.61 -9.50 16.04
CA ASP A 499 5.00 -9.86 16.30
C ASP A 499 5.60 -8.85 17.30
N THR A 500 6.60 -9.30 18.05
CA THR A 500 7.34 -8.48 19.00
C THR A 500 8.83 -8.44 18.69
N GLU A 501 9.41 -7.25 18.81
CA GLU A 501 10.86 -7.10 18.97
C GLU A 501 11.21 -6.89 20.44
N THR A 502 12.31 -7.48 20.87
CA THR A 502 12.68 -7.58 22.29
C THR A 502 14.13 -7.20 22.49
N THR A 503 14.49 -6.84 23.72
CA THR A 503 15.91 -6.58 24.08
C THR A 503 16.79 -7.82 23.93
N GLY A 504 16.22 -9.01 23.88
CA GLY A 504 16.91 -10.28 23.79
C GLY A 504 15.91 -11.45 23.92
N LEU A 505 16.42 -12.67 23.88
CA LEU A 505 15.59 -13.87 23.78
C LEU A 505 15.23 -14.49 25.14
N GLU A 506 15.83 -14.02 26.24
CA GLU A 506 15.65 -14.60 27.57
C GLU A 506 14.55 -13.86 28.37
N LEU A 507 13.31 -13.88 27.86
CA LEU A 507 12.16 -13.17 28.45
C LEU A 507 11.96 -13.48 29.95
N ARG A 508 12.14 -14.74 30.35
CA ARG A 508 12.04 -15.17 31.77
C ARG A 508 13.17 -14.64 32.66
N ARG A 509 14.27 -14.18 32.08
CA ARG A 509 15.44 -13.64 32.79
C ARG A 509 15.55 -12.12 32.68
N GLY A 510 14.48 -11.48 32.22
CA GLY A 510 14.34 -10.03 32.26
C GLY A 510 14.48 -9.34 30.90
N ASP A 511 14.54 -10.06 29.79
CA ASP A 511 14.29 -9.46 28.47
C ASP A 511 12.86 -9.00 28.32
N THR A 512 12.68 -7.89 27.60
CA THR A 512 11.38 -7.21 27.49
C THR A 512 11.16 -6.71 26.07
N VAL A 513 9.90 -6.48 25.74
CA VAL A 513 9.45 -5.92 24.47
C VAL A 513 9.95 -4.48 24.31
N ILE A 514 10.42 -4.17 23.11
CA ILE A 514 10.83 -2.83 22.65
C ILE A 514 10.03 -2.34 21.44
N SER A 515 9.36 -3.24 20.72
CA SER A 515 8.39 -2.89 19.69
C SER A 515 7.31 -3.97 19.62
N LEU A 516 6.08 -3.54 19.39
CA LEU A 516 4.91 -4.40 19.21
C LEU A 516 4.20 -3.97 17.92
N GLY A 517 4.19 -4.88 16.94
CA GLY A 517 3.60 -4.66 15.63
C GLY A 517 2.46 -5.64 15.39
N ALA A 518 1.35 -5.16 14.86
CA ALA A 518 0.22 -6.00 14.49
C ALA A 518 -0.55 -5.47 13.27
N CYS A 519 -1.29 -6.36 12.64
CA CYS A 519 -2.16 -6.06 11.53
C CYS A 519 -3.38 -6.99 11.54
N ARG A 520 -4.45 -6.61 10.82
CA ARG A 520 -5.71 -7.36 10.86
C ARG A 520 -6.03 -8.06 9.54
N ILE A 521 -6.54 -9.29 9.64
CA ILE A 521 -7.22 -10.00 8.56
C ILE A 521 -8.71 -10.11 8.85
N VAL A 522 -9.53 -9.70 7.89
CA VAL A 522 -10.99 -9.84 7.95
C VAL A 522 -11.48 -10.45 6.64
N ASN A 523 -12.32 -11.48 6.73
CA ASN A 523 -12.87 -12.17 5.56
C ASN A 523 -11.76 -12.67 4.58
N GLY A 524 -10.67 -13.20 5.13
CA GLY A 524 -9.54 -13.73 4.35
C GLY A 524 -8.77 -12.65 3.58
N ARG A 525 -8.77 -11.41 4.06
CA ARG A 525 -8.03 -10.28 3.46
C ARG A 525 -7.24 -9.53 4.52
N LEU A 526 -5.94 -9.36 4.27
CA LEU A 526 -5.08 -8.48 5.05
C LEU A 526 -5.45 -7.01 4.79
N LEU A 527 -5.78 -6.28 5.87
CA LEU A 527 -6.18 -4.88 5.84
C LEU A 527 -4.93 -3.99 5.83
N ALA A 528 -4.82 -3.10 4.84
CA ALA A 528 -3.61 -2.31 4.62
C ALA A 528 -3.41 -1.17 5.64
N SER A 529 -4.50 -0.66 6.22
CA SER A 529 -4.50 0.50 7.11
C SER A 529 -4.85 0.16 8.56
N ASP A 530 -5.25 -1.08 8.84
CA ASP A 530 -5.58 -1.55 10.17
C ASP A 530 -4.32 -2.19 10.75
N VAL A 531 -3.51 -1.36 11.40
CA VAL A 531 -2.22 -1.70 11.98
C VAL A 531 -2.11 -1.15 13.40
N PHE A 532 -1.38 -1.87 14.23
CA PHE A 532 -0.91 -1.42 15.53
C PHE A 532 0.60 -1.43 15.48
N ASP A 533 1.27 -0.30 15.68
CA ASP A 533 2.73 -0.21 15.56
C ASP A 533 3.25 0.74 16.63
N HIS A 534 3.82 0.16 17.69
CA HIS A 534 4.22 0.89 18.88
C HIS A 534 5.62 0.50 19.33
N TYR A 535 6.49 1.50 19.43
CA TYR A 535 7.69 1.38 20.25
C TYR A 535 7.33 1.31 21.73
N VAL A 536 8.18 0.61 22.48
CA VAL A 536 8.03 0.37 23.91
C VAL A 536 9.35 0.71 24.59
N ASN A 537 9.31 1.55 25.62
CA ASN A 537 10.50 1.84 26.41
C ASN A 537 10.82 0.67 27.35
N PRO A 538 11.96 -0.03 27.18
CA PRO A 538 12.33 -1.18 28.00
C PRO A 538 12.86 -0.81 29.39
N HIS A 539 13.11 0.49 29.66
CA HIS A 539 13.79 1.00 30.86
C HIS A 539 15.15 0.37 31.16
N LYS A 540 15.78 -0.22 30.14
CA LYS A 540 17.13 -0.76 30.19
C LYS A 540 17.80 -0.59 28.83
N PRO A 541 19.13 -0.50 28.76
CA PRO A 541 19.84 -0.40 27.49
C PRO A 541 19.51 -1.58 26.58
N ILE A 542 19.28 -1.30 25.28
CA ILE A 542 19.12 -2.33 24.27
C ILE A 542 20.51 -2.90 23.92
N PRO A 543 20.74 -4.22 24.04
CA PRO A 543 21.98 -4.84 23.63
C PRO A 543 22.27 -4.60 22.15
N ALA A 544 23.53 -4.26 21.82
CA ALA A 544 23.95 -3.99 20.43
C ALA A 544 23.70 -5.18 19.48
N ALA A 545 23.69 -6.41 20.01
CA ALA A 545 23.35 -7.61 19.24
C ALA A 545 21.89 -7.60 18.75
N SER A 546 20.96 -7.10 19.56
CA SER A 546 19.53 -6.99 19.22
C SER A 546 19.32 -5.83 18.25
N THR A 547 19.91 -4.66 18.52
CA THR A 547 19.90 -3.50 17.59
C THR A 547 20.46 -3.85 16.22
N ALA A 548 21.45 -4.74 16.12
CA ALA A 548 21.99 -5.19 14.84
C ALA A 548 21.01 -6.03 14.00
N ILE A 549 19.94 -6.57 14.62
CA ILE A 549 18.91 -7.37 13.97
C ILE A 549 17.75 -6.47 13.54
N HIS A 550 17.10 -5.82 14.51
CA HIS A 550 15.85 -5.07 14.29
C HIS A 550 16.05 -3.57 14.00
N GLY A 551 17.29 -3.07 14.08
CA GLY A 551 17.64 -1.66 13.83
C GLY A 551 17.24 -0.67 14.94
N ILE A 552 16.31 -1.03 15.82
CA ILE A 552 15.86 -0.20 16.96
C ILE A 552 17.01 0.10 17.94
N THR A 553 17.22 1.39 18.20
CA THR A 553 18.23 1.95 19.11
C THR A 553 17.60 2.48 20.40
N ASP A 554 18.41 2.72 21.43
CA ASP A 554 17.93 3.34 22.67
C ASP A 554 17.27 4.71 22.44
N SER A 555 17.71 5.48 21.44
CA SER A 555 17.09 6.76 21.08
C SER A 555 15.69 6.63 20.52
N ASP A 556 15.37 5.53 19.83
CA ASP A 556 14.05 5.32 19.21
C ASP A 556 12.97 5.02 20.27
N VAL A 557 13.37 4.40 21.39
CA VAL A 557 12.45 3.96 22.45
C VAL A 557 12.46 4.84 23.70
N ASN A 558 13.36 5.83 23.80
CA ASN A 558 13.53 6.61 25.03
C ASN A 558 12.28 7.41 25.43
N GLU A 559 11.56 7.96 24.46
CA GLU A 559 10.31 8.70 24.69
C GLU A 559 9.05 7.84 24.54
N ALA A 560 9.21 6.55 24.23
CA ALA A 560 8.11 5.63 24.02
C ALA A 560 7.40 5.27 25.34
N PRO A 561 6.10 4.92 25.30
CA PRO A 561 5.37 4.44 26.48
C PRO A 561 5.94 3.10 26.98
N ARG A 562 5.64 2.78 28.25
CA ARG A 562 5.99 1.46 28.84
C ARG A 562 5.09 0.37 28.28
N LEU A 563 5.58 -0.88 28.34
CA LEU A 563 4.81 -2.04 27.91
C LEU A 563 3.46 -2.11 28.62
N GLU A 564 3.43 -1.86 29.94
CA GLU A 564 2.20 -1.88 30.74
C GLU A 564 1.16 -0.83 30.30
N GLN A 565 1.58 0.23 29.60
CA GLN A 565 0.70 1.25 29.03
C GLN A 565 0.23 0.87 27.62
N VAL A 566 1.07 0.18 26.84
CA VAL A 566 0.75 -0.25 25.47
C VAL A 566 -0.20 -1.45 25.46
N LEU A 567 -0.06 -2.40 26.40
CA LEU A 567 -0.83 -3.64 26.41
C LEU A 567 -2.37 -3.46 26.52
N PRO A 568 -2.91 -2.53 27.32
CA PRO A 568 -4.35 -2.25 27.32
C PRO A 568 -4.84 -1.78 25.94
N HIS A 569 -4.10 -0.89 25.29
CA HIS A 569 -4.42 -0.43 23.93
C HIS A 569 -4.32 -1.56 22.91
N PHE A 570 -3.37 -2.48 23.09
CA PHE A 570 -3.25 -3.65 22.24
C PHE A 570 -4.41 -4.63 22.45
N ARG A 571 -4.85 -4.86 23.69
CA ARG A 571 -6.03 -5.70 23.99
C ARG A 571 -7.32 -5.10 23.42
N ASP A 572 -7.48 -3.78 23.51
CA ASP A 572 -8.59 -3.03 22.91
C ASP A 572 -8.55 -3.13 21.38
N TYR A 573 -7.36 -3.02 20.80
CA TYR A 573 -7.14 -3.23 19.37
C TYR A 573 -7.55 -4.64 18.96
N ILE A 574 -7.14 -5.69 19.68
CA ILE A 574 -7.49 -7.08 19.36
C ILE A 574 -9.02 -7.28 19.36
N GLY A 575 -9.71 -6.76 20.37
CA GLY A 575 -11.15 -6.99 20.54
C GLY A 575 -11.45 -8.48 20.73
N GLU A 576 -12.40 -9.02 19.96
CA GLU A 576 -12.79 -10.43 20.00
C GLU A 576 -12.10 -11.27 18.91
N ALA A 577 -11.07 -10.72 18.25
CA ALA A 577 -10.37 -11.41 17.17
C ALA A 577 -9.53 -12.59 17.68
N VAL A 578 -9.34 -13.58 16.82
CA VAL A 578 -8.38 -14.66 17.05
C VAL A 578 -6.96 -14.12 16.83
N LEU A 579 -6.04 -14.43 17.73
CA LEU A 579 -4.64 -14.04 17.58
C LEU A 579 -3.90 -15.00 16.64
N LEU A 580 -2.96 -14.46 15.86
CA LEU A 580 -2.07 -15.23 15.01
C LEU A 580 -0.65 -14.69 15.14
N ALA A 581 0.33 -15.57 15.29
CA ALA A 581 1.73 -15.20 15.21
C ALA A 581 2.56 -16.32 14.56
N HIS A 582 3.84 -16.07 14.36
CA HIS A 582 4.80 -17.08 13.93
C HIS A 582 5.70 -17.43 15.10
N ASN A 583 5.69 -18.68 15.57
CA ASN A 583 6.29 -19.06 16.85
C ASN A 583 5.62 -18.32 18.02
N ALA A 584 4.28 -18.39 18.05
CA ALA A 584 3.39 -17.55 18.85
C ALA A 584 3.68 -17.62 20.36
N SER A 585 4.27 -18.71 20.82
CA SER A 585 4.66 -18.95 22.22
C SER A 585 5.62 -17.88 22.74
N PHE A 586 6.55 -17.42 21.90
CA PHE A 586 7.51 -16.38 22.24
C PHE A 586 6.81 -15.03 22.43
N ASP A 587 6.05 -14.60 21.44
CA ASP A 587 5.38 -13.30 21.46
C ASP A 587 4.28 -13.26 22.53
N MET A 588 3.55 -14.36 22.73
CA MET A 588 2.61 -14.51 23.83
C MET A 588 3.32 -14.43 25.19
N LEU A 589 4.47 -15.08 25.35
CA LEU A 589 5.24 -14.95 26.60
C LEU A 589 5.67 -13.50 26.82
N ALA A 590 6.09 -12.79 25.77
CA ALA A 590 6.58 -11.41 25.83
C ALA A 590 5.51 -10.42 26.29
N ILE A 591 4.24 -10.66 25.95
CA ILE A 591 3.09 -9.83 26.35
C ILE A 591 2.36 -10.35 27.59
N SER A 592 2.52 -11.64 27.93
CA SER A 592 1.93 -12.25 29.13
C SER A 592 2.63 -11.74 30.40
N GLN A 593 1.94 -11.76 31.55
CA GLN A 593 2.45 -11.39 32.88
C GLN A 593 2.46 -9.89 33.27
N LYS A 594 1.74 -9.04 32.53
CA LYS A 594 1.76 -7.57 32.75
C LYS A 594 0.40 -6.92 33.08
N GLY A 595 -0.54 -7.71 33.61
CA GLY A 595 -1.83 -7.20 34.12
C GLY A 595 -2.95 -7.09 33.09
N VAL A 596 -2.73 -7.58 31.87
CA VAL A 596 -3.73 -7.69 30.81
C VAL A 596 -3.93 -9.16 30.45
N LEU A 597 -5.18 -9.61 30.36
CA LEU A 597 -5.55 -10.99 30.02
C LEU A 597 -5.84 -11.09 28.51
N PHE A 598 -5.19 -12.04 27.85
CA PHE A 598 -5.45 -12.41 26.45
C PHE A 598 -6.13 -13.78 26.46
N ASP A 599 -7.46 -13.76 26.44
CA ASP A 599 -8.37 -14.91 26.59
C ASP A 599 -9.01 -15.36 25.27
N MET A 600 -8.44 -14.96 24.14
CA MET A 600 -8.85 -15.38 22.81
C MET A 600 -8.03 -16.57 22.30
N PRO A 601 -8.55 -17.36 21.34
CA PRO A 601 -7.77 -18.40 20.69
C PRO A 601 -6.51 -17.84 20.00
N VAL A 602 -5.42 -18.60 20.03
CA VAL A 602 -4.14 -18.26 19.39
C VAL A 602 -3.77 -19.32 18.36
N LEU A 603 -3.45 -18.86 17.16
CA LEU A 603 -2.97 -19.68 16.05
C LEU A 603 -1.47 -19.42 15.82
N ASP A 604 -0.72 -20.49 15.57
CA ASP A 604 0.71 -20.44 15.32
C ASP A 604 1.04 -20.97 13.92
N THR A 605 1.50 -20.08 13.05
CA THR A 605 1.88 -20.44 11.68
C THR A 605 3.08 -21.40 11.59
N LEU A 606 3.97 -21.42 12.61
CA LEU A 606 5.07 -22.38 12.69
C LEU A 606 4.52 -23.81 12.84
N LEU A 607 3.66 -24.01 13.84
CA LEU A 607 3.04 -25.31 14.14
C LEU A 607 2.11 -25.76 13.03
N ILE A 608 1.32 -24.85 12.47
CA ILE A 608 0.45 -25.13 11.32
C ILE A 608 1.30 -25.57 10.13
N SER A 609 2.42 -24.89 9.87
CA SER A 609 3.31 -25.25 8.76
C SER A 609 3.93 -26.64 8.97
N ARG A 610 4.36 -26.98 10.19
CA ARG A 610 4.89 -28.32 10.54
C ARG A 610 3.85 -29.41 10.37
N ALA A 611 2.64 -29.21 10.91
CA ALA A 611 1.56 -30.17 10.77
C ALA A 611 1.13 -30.37 9.31
N LEU A 612 1.27 -29.32 8.48
CA LEU A 612 1.05 -29.42 7.05
C LEU A 612 2.17 -30.20 6.36
N ASP A 613 3.42 -29.90 6.63
CA ASP A 613 4.56 -30.44 5.89
C ASP A 613 5.58 -31.14 6.80
N GLU A 614 5.14 -32.16 7.55
CA GLU A 614 5.92 -32.87 8.58
C GLU A 614 7.30 -33.39 8.12
N GLY A 615 7.49 -33.61 6.82
CA GLY A 615 8.75 -34.12 6.26
C GLY A 615 9.70 -33.07 5.68
N LEU A 616 9.41 -31.78 5.84
CA LEU A 616 10.24 -30.69 5.30
C LEU A 616 10.93 -29.90 6.41
N ASP A 617 12.24 -29.76 6.35
CA ASP A 617 12.96 -28.85 7.24
C ASP A 617 12.70 -27.37 6.88
N GLY A 618 13.08 -26.45 7.77
CA GLY A 618 13.03 -25.00 7.50
C GLY A 618 11.62 -24.43 7.60
N HIS A 619 11.07 -24.45 8.80
CA HIS A 619 9.78 -23.83 9.12
C HIS A 619 9.91 -22.45 9.76
N ASP A 620 11.12 -21.92 9.90
CA ASP A 620 11.33 -20.52 10.28
C ASP A 620 10.74 -19.57 9.23
N LEU A 621 10.41 -18.36 9.67
CA LEU A 621 9.71 -17.38 8.84
C LEU A 621 10.44 -17.06 7.54
N ASP A 622 11.78 -16.98 7.54
CA ASP A 622 12.56 -16.69 6.32
C ASP A 622 12.49 -17.83 5.31
N SER A 623 12.61 -19.07 5.79
CA SER A 623 12.44 -20.26 4.97
C SER A 623 11.04 -20.35 4.38
N LEU A 624 9.99 -20.01 5.15
CA LEU A 624 8.61 -20.01 4.67
C LEU A 624 8.32 -18.87 3.69
N VAL A 625 8.81 -17.66 3.94
CA VAL A 625 8.73 -16.53 3.00
C VAL A 625 9.31 -16.93 1.64
N LYS A 626 10.50 -17.53 1.64
CA LYS A 626 11.14 -18.01 0.42
C LYS A 626 10.36 -19.14 -0.25
N ARG A 627 9.88 -20.12 0.53
CA ARG A 627 9.12 -21.29 0.03
C ARG A 627 7.81 -20.87 -0.65
N TYR A 628 7.11 -19.90 -0.09
CA TYR A 628 5.83 -19.41 -0.59
C TYR A 628 5.96 -18.23 -1.56
N GLY A 629 7.19 -17.79 -1.87
CA GLY A 629 7.45 -16.70 -2.81
C GLY A 629 6.89 -15.34 -2.34
N LEU A 630 6.85 -15.11 -1.03
CA LEU A 630 6.35 -13.87 -0.45
C LEU A 630 7.41 -12.78 -0.62
N THR A 631 6.99 -11.55 -0.96
CA THR A 631 7.89 -10.42 -1.18
C THR A 631 7.60 -9.30 -0.20
N LEU A 632 8.66 -8.69 0.32
CA LEU A 632 8.62 -7.56 1.24
C LEU A 632 9.34 -6.38 0.60
N PRO A 633 8.86 -5.14 0.83
CA PRO A 633 9.68 -3.98 0.52
C PRO A 633 10.99 -4.03 1.33
N PRO A 634 12.13 -3.63 0.74
CA PRO A 634 13.40 -3.59 1.44
C PRO A 634 13.31 -2.77 2.74
N GLY A 635 13.84 -3.28 3.84
CA GLY A 635 13.89 -2.58 5.14
C GLY A 635 12.67 -2.77 6.05
N LEU A 636 11.63 -3.50 5.62
CA LEU A 636 10.49 -3.85 6.48
C LEU A 636 10.68 -5.17 7.25
N ARG A 637 11.49 -6.10 6.74
CA ARG A 637 11.84 -7.34 7.45
C ARG A 637 12.67 -7.00 8.70
N HIS A 638 12.41 -7.70 9.81
CA HIS A 638 13.00 -7.42 11.14
C HIS A 638 12.50 -6.11 11.77
N THR A 639 11.28 -5.73 11.39
CA THR A 639 10.47 -4.78 12.17
C THR A 639 9.24 -5.54 12.63
N ALA A 640 8.76 -5.28 13.86
CA ALA A 640 7.60 -5.98 14.40
C ALA A 640 6.38 -5.90 13.45
N LEU A 641 6.08 -4.72 12.90
CA LEU A 641 4.97 -4.57 11.95
C LEU A 641 5.22 -5.30 10.62
N GLY A 642 6.45 -5.23 10.09
CA GLY A 642 6.79 -5.91 8.85
C GLY A 642 6.66 -7.42 8.98
N ASP A 643 7.15 -7.98 10.08
CA ASP A 643 7.12 -9.42 10.36
C ASP A 643 5.68 -9.91 10.63
N ALA A 644 4.86 -9.12 11.32
CA ALA A 644 3.42 -9.40 11.45
C ALA A 644 2.70 -9.41 10.08
N ARG A 645 2.99 -8.45 9.19
CA ARG A 645 2.40 -8.40 7.83
C ARG A 645 2.77 -9.61 6.99
N VAL A 646 4.02 -10.03 7.05
CA VAL A 646 4.52 -11.23 6.36
C VAL A 646 3.83 -12.47 6.87
N THR A 647 3.70 -12.60 8.18
CA THR A 647 2.99 -13.70 8.83
C THR A 647 1.53 -13.73 8.38
N GLY A 648 0.90 -12.57 8.21
CA GLY A 648 -0.44 -12.45 7.64
C GLY A 648 -0.54 -12.93 6.19
N GLU A 649 0.40 -12.53 5.32
CA GLU A 649 0.46 -13.01 3.93
C GLU A 649 0.76 -14.52 3.86
N LEU A 650 1.63 -15.02 4.73
CA LEU A 650 1.91 -16.45 4.88
C LEU A 650 0.64 -17.22 5.26
N TRP A 651 -0.11 -16.73 6.24
CA TRP A 651 -1.40 -17.34 6.61
C TRP A 651 -2.38 -17.41 5.43
N LEU A 652 -2.49 -16.32 4.65
CA LEU A 652 -3.35 -16.31 3.45
C LEU A 652 -2.88 -17.33 2.40
N ALA A 653 -1.57 -17.58 2.30
CA ALA A 653 -1.00 -18.61 1.43
C ALA A 653 -1.22 -20.03 1.96
N LEU A 654 -1.32 -20.22 3.28
CA LEU A 654 -1.62 -21.51 3.93
C LEU A 654 -3.10 -21.90 3.81
N LEU A 655 -4.02 -20.93 3.81
CA LEU A 655 -5.47 -21.16 3.78
C LEU A 655 -5.95 -22.15 2.70
N PRO A 656 -5.60 -21.99 1.40
CA PRO A 656 -6.03 -22.94 0.36
C PRO A 656 -5.52 -24.37 0.60
N ARG A 657 -4.35 -24.52 1.22
CA ARG A 657 -3.78 -25.85 1.53
C ARG A 657 -4.51 -26.52 2.68
N LEU A 658 -4.89 -25.76 3.71
CA LEU A 658 -5.71 -26.24 4.83
C LEU A 658 -7.08 -26.72 4.32
N GLU A 659 -7.74 -25.93 3.47
CA GLU A 659 -9.03 -26.28 2.88
C GLU A 659 -8.93 -27.53 2.00
N ALA A 660 -7.86 -27.66 1.21
CA ALA A 660 -7.60 -28.85 0.40
C ALA A 660 -7.43 -30.13 1.23
N ARG A 661 -7.04 -30.01 2.52
CA ARG A 661 -6.98 -31.11 3.49
C ARG A 661 -8.27 -31.31 4.29
N GLY A 662 -9.33 -30.58 3.97
CA GLY A 662 -10.62 -30.67 4.66
C GLY A 662 -10.67 -29.89 5.98
N ILE A 663 -9.64 -29.09 6.30
CA ILE A 663 -9.59 -28.24 7.48
C ILE A 663 -10.21 -26.90 7.10
N THR A 664 -11.46 -26.69 7.50
CA THR A 664 -12.29 -25.57 7.04
C THR A 664 -12.82 -24.70 8.18
N THR A 665 -12.72 -25.16 9.42
CA THR A 665 -13.20 -24.46 10.63
C THR A 665 -12.08 -24.21 11.65
N LEU A 666 -12.29 -23.27 12.56
CA LEU A 666 -11.32 -22.95 13.62
C LEU A 666 -11.05 -24.15 14.53
N GLU A 667 -12.08 -24.90 14.92
CA GLU A 667 -11.94 -26.10 15.77
C GLU A 667 -11.02 -27.14 15.14
N GLN A 668 -11.23 -27.44 13.85
CA GLN A 668 -10.39 -28.39 13.11
C GLN A 668 -8.93 -27.93 13.01
N LEU A 669 -8.71 -26.62 12.88
CA LEU A 669 -7.36 -26.06 12.81
C LEU A 669 -6.66 -26.10 14.17
N LEU A 670 -7.35 -25.77 15.25
CA LEU A 670 -6.81 -25.88 16.61
C LEU A 670 -6.47 -27.33 16.93
N ALA A 671 -7.28 -28.30 16.51
CA ALA A 671 -6.97 -29.72 16.63
C ALA A 671 -5.73 -30.12 15.82
N LEU A 672 -5.57 -29.59 14.59
CA LEU A 672 -4.37 -29.81 13.79
C LEU A 672 -3.12 -29.25 14.49
N GLN A 673 -3.19 -28.01 14.99
CA GLN A 673 -2.11 -27.36 15.73
C GLN A 673 -1.75 -28.16 16.99
N ALA A 674 -2.75 -28.62 17.76
CA ALA A 674 -2.56 -29.48 18.92
C ALA A 674 -1.83 -30.79 18.57
N SER A 675 -2.17 -31.41 17.43
CA SER A 675 -1.52 -32.65 16.99
C SER A 675 -0.03 -32.49 16.64
N ALA A 676 0.43 -31.27 16.36
CA ALA A 676 1.85 -30.98 16.17
C ALA A 676 2.63 -31.08 17.50
N PHE A 677 2.00 -30.73 18.62
CA PHE A 677 2.59 -30.82 19.96
C PHE A 677 2.76 -32.26 20.43
N ASP A 678 1.72 -33.10 20.31
CA ASP A 678 1.74 -34.49 20.79
C ASP A 678 2.81 -35.37 20.11
N LYS A 679 3.26 -34.99 18.91
CA LYS A 679 4.28 -35.73 18.13
C LYS A 679 5.71 -35.33 18.43
N GLU A 680 5.96 -34.12 18.94
CA GLU A 680 7.28 -33.72 19.41
C GLU A 680 7.67 -34.50 20.68
N ASP A 681 6.71 -34.74 21.59
CA ASP A 681 6.93 -35.59 22.76
C ASP A 681 7.32 -37.04 22.39
N ALA A 682 6.84 -37.55 21.25
CA ALA A 682 7.16 -38.90 20.75
C ALA A 682 8.49 -38.98 19.98
N SER A 683 9.04 -37.85 19.50
CA SER A 683 10.33 -37.80 18.79
C SER A 683 11.48 -37.29 19.67
N ALA A 684 11.17 -36.66 20.80
CA ALA A 684 12.11 -36.24 21.84
C ALA A 684 12.29 -37.24 23.00
N SER A 685 11.59 -38.38 23.00
CA SER A 685 11.70 -39.45 24.01
C SER A 685 12.50 -40.68 23.58
#